data_AF-A0A9P7ULA5-F1
#
_entry.id   AF-A0A9P7ULA5-F1
#
_cell.length_a   1.000
_cell.length_b   1.000
_cell.length_c   1.000
_cell.angle_alpha   90.00
_cell.angle_beta   90.00
_cell.angle_gamma   90.00
#
_symmetry.space_group_name_H-M   'P 1'
#
loop_
_entity.id
_entity.type
_entity.pdbx_description
1 polymer ?
#
loop_
_entity_poly.entity_id
_entity_poly.type
_entity_poly.pdbx_seq_one_letter_code
_entity_poly.pdbx_strand_id
1 'polypeptide(L)'
;MLSKISLVALTGFLLSPAAAGPVNGNDHSPASKRSPLGISLPPLIPSIPGVTEPLASNAPPLPILQIPTPPLESPPFTGANIKPKKIGYFWTGAGDNIHKDFLVTASLDDDTFGQIIALTDVPTSGNSPHHLGSSLDGKTLIGGGLLSLLKTQDTAFYFDVSNPYAPKFKKSNRALLSSIVDEIRAKPEGGFFITYMGSAVGTSPGRLVETNAEGDIIHEWPEDVAGTLNILGEQFSPHGLAVDFNKGIILTSDFVVPITILKPTLGIQKASTLRLWNLSDRTIISTITIPAGLGIQDVKFIPGNPEGAAIATAVGPGQVWIIYPFRRDSSGKQGVAELLFDLGSKAKDSLAIYSDITDDGKFAYFTITLGNHVAALDISDLNNVKRLDDPNETQPIIGPHYVKISPDKKNLLVTGYFVQGGDISIVNTPGDYKGHWLDILPDGSLSFNRSIDFESIFTRDRGGARPHSSVIFDLTDPKNPKTERRKETRFAGGVSNKFPTELPESSVGFLLSFLVVYGLYAPWSSFIDAGRWFPGTFNEPDIDADNDLYLVGAGRADITGPVVEINMMGYADPKQLGTGLRQRLYARAFIVGSTERRNDRFIYLVLDTQSGDTAVRYGVLHGLAELGFEYSMYGHHNLALTGTHSHSGPGAWLNYLLPQITSKGFDQQSYRAIVDGTLLAIRRAHESLEPGHLSIGSTKVTGANINRSLYSYMANPEEERAKYNVSAENDGSVEKDLTLLKFQRASDGKSIGALTWFPTHGTSMLGNNTLISGDNKGVAAWLFEKSMRKSSDATKGFVAGFSQANVGDVSPNVLGAFCEDTGEPCDFKTSTCSDGKSQKCHARGPLFREKDEGASSCFEIGKRQYTAAKALFDDMGSKSQRIRGSWVKSFHAFHNMSEFHFELPNGTEVRTCPAALGYSFAAGTSDGPGAFDFTQHDSNSTNTNPLWKVVGGLLKAPREDQVACHSPKPILLDVGEVFNPYQWTPNIVDIQTFRIGQLIIIVSPGEASTMAGRRWKDAVKHQAESLFAEETDAKPVVVIGGPANSYTHYITTPQEYGVQRYEGASTLYGPYTLDAYINRTLNYLPTLGASFAKGPPAHAGGPFPPDNTNRSLSFITGVVRDGTPVFRSFGDVKTDVEDNYAIGDVVRATFVGANPRNNLRLEQTYAAVERLTIDKGAIKRWDTVRTDYDWNLIFHWKRTSDILATSEVEIVWETESDAKPGTYRFRYYGDSKSLGGKITSFEGVSGQFKLH
;
A
#
# COMPACT_ATOMS: atom_id res chain seq x y z
N MET A 1 36.41 14.22 9.09
CA MET A 1 37.01 12.93 8.67
C MET A 1 37.00 12.80 7.16
N LEU A 2 35.85 12.93 6.49
CA LEU A 2 35.73 13.01 5.01
C LEU A 2 36.81 13.91 4.35
N SER A 3 37.05 15.11 4.88
CA SER A 3 38.09 16.03 4.40
C SER A 3 39.53 15.49 4.37
N LYS A 4 39.85 14.41 5.10
CA LYS A 4 41.15 13.71 5.02
C LYS A 4 41.17 12.60 3.96
N ILE A 5 40.01 11.99 3.65
CA ILE A 5 39.88 10.99 2.58
C ILE A 5 39.83 11.71 1.22
N SER A 6 39.08 12.82 1.12
CA SER A 6 39.08 13.69 -0.06
C SER A 6 40.48 14.21 -0.41
N LEU A 7 41.40 14.35 0.57
CA LEU A 7 42.73 14.91 0.31
C LEU A 7 43.65 14.02 -0.54
N VAL A 8 43.32 12.73 -0.69
CA VAL A 8 44.07 11.79 -1.56
C VAL A 8 43.42 11.64 -2.94
N ALA A 9 42.10 11.91 -3.05
CA ALA A 9 41.33 11.80 -4.29
C ALA A 9 41.04 13.16 -4.99
N LEU A 10 41.33 14.29 -4.34
CA LEU A 10 40.85 15.62 -4.76
C LEU A 10 41.92 16.74 -4.66
N THR A 11 43.18 16.43 -4.92
CA THR A 11 44.26 17.43 -5.06
C THR A 11 44.21 18.17 -6.41
N GLY A 12 43.13 18.93 -6.61
CA GLY A 12 42.90 19.70 -7.85
C GLY A 12 41.91 20.86 -7.68
N PHE A 13 42.44 22.04 -7.37
CA PHE A 13 41.81 23.38 -7.45
C PHE A 13 40.51 23.65 -6.65
N LEU A 14 40.61 24.50 -5.62
CA LEU A 14 39.55 25.44 -5.21
C LEU A 14 40.15 26.64 -4.45
N LEU A 15 39.69 27.86 -4.72
CA LEU A 15 40.01 29.07 -3.95
C LEU A 15 38.87 30.12 -4.02
N SER A 16 38.09 30.22 -2.94
CA SER A 16 37.53 31.46 -2.31
C SER A 16 36.70 32.51 -3.10
N PRO A 17 35.91 33.37 -2.43
CA PRO A 17 35.15 33.23 -1.17
C PRO A 17 33.68 33.72 -1.28
N ALA A 18 32.96 33.85 -0.16
CA ALA A 18 31.52 34.15 -0.07
C ALA A 18 31.17 35.59 0.38
N ALA A 19 29.88 35.97 0.30
CA ALA A 19 29.29 37.17 0.93
C ALA A 19 27.77 36.98 1.24
N ALA A 20 27.20 37.83 2.12
CA ALA A 20 25.79 37.86 2.56
C ALA A 20 24.93 38.84 1.70
N GLY A 21 23.62 39.08 1.90
CA GLY A 21 22.67 38.74 2.98
C GLY A 21 21.20 39.10 2.62
N PRO A 22 20.25 39.17 3.60
CA PRO A 22 18.80 39.16 3.34
C PRO A 22 18.07 40.53 3.38
N VAL A 23 16.92 40.65 2.69
CA VAL A 23 15.95 41.77 2.78
C VAL A 23 14.50 41.25 2.57
N ASN A 24 13.51 41.85 3.25
CA ASN A 24 12.07 41.53 3.19
C ASN A 24 11.32 42.27 2.05
N GLY A 25 10.11 41.81 1.71
CA GLY A 25 9.13 42.59 0.95
C GLY A 25 7.76 41.92 0.80
N ASN A 26 6.70 42.59 1.30
CA ASN A 26 5.30 42.34 0.88
C ASN A 26 5.09 42.98 -0.53
N ASP A 27 3.98 42.83 -1.27
CA ASP A 27 2.59 42.63 -0.85
C ASP A 27 1.66 42.18 -2.02
N HIS A 28 0.40 41.90 -1.67
CA HIS A 28 -0.82 41.93 -2.49
C HIS A 28 -1.07 40.87 -3.61
N SER A 29 -2.37 40.61 -3.79
CA SER A 29 -3.04 39.78 -4.80
C SER A 29 -4.27 40.59 -5.33
N PRO A 30 -5.30 40.05 -6.05
CA PRO A 30 -5.46 38.75 -6.72
C PRO A 30 -6.00 38.87 -8.18
N ALA A 31 -6.13 37.74 -8.88
CA ALA A 31 -7.04 37.59 -10.03
C ALA A 31 -7.50 36.13 -10.21
N SER A 32 -8.75 35.89 -10.61
CA SER A 32 -9.31 34.55 -10.80
C SER A 32 -10.25 34.44 -12.01
N LYS A 33 -10.35 33.22 -12.57
CA LYS A 33 -11.44 32.64 -13.42
C LYS A 33 -11.00 31.20 -13.79
N ARG A 34 -11.52 30.15 -13.15
CA ARG A 34 -12.84 29.48 -13.28
C ARG A 34 -12.98 28.59 -14.54
N SER A 35 -13.25 27.31 -14.28
CA SER A 35 -13.60 26.26 -15.25
C SER A 35 -15.11 26.27 -15.59
N PRO A 36 -15.52 25.85 -16.79
CA PRO A 36 -16.91 25.60 -17.13
C PRO A 36 -17.22 24.11 -17.42
N LEU A 37 -17.85 23.41 -16.47
CA LEU A 37 -18.76 22.27 -16.74
C LEU A 37 -19.61 21.94 -15.49
N GLY A 38 -20.27 22.95 -14.92
CA GLY A 38 -21.18 22.79 -13.79
C GLY A 38 -22.63 23.01 -14.23
N ILE A 39 -23.49 22.01 -14.04
CA ILE A 39 -24.94 22.14 -14.22
C ILE A 39 -25.52 22.77 -12.95
N SER A 40 -26.16 23.94 -13.07
CA SER A 40 -26.79 24.61 -11.93
C SER A 40 -28.18 24.04 -11.67
N LEU A 41 -28.38 23.46 -10.49
CA LEU A 41 -29.71 23.28 -9.93
C LEU A 41 -30.23 24.62 -9.36
N PRO A 42 -31.55 24.82 -9.26
CA PRO A 42 -32.13 25.97 -8.57
C PRO A 42 -31.95 25.85 -7.04
N PRO A 43 -31.96 26.97 -6.28
CA PRO A 43 -31.83 26.94 -4.83
C PRO A 43 -33.02 26.24 -4.16
N LEU A 44 -32.75 25.25 -3.31
CA LEU A 44 -33.75 24.46 -2.57
C LEU A 44 -34.29 25.16 -1.31
N ILE A 45 -33.84 26.38 -1.02
CA ILE A 45 -34.28 27.20 0.12
C ILE A 45 -34.90 28.50 -0.42
N PRO A 46 -36.16 28.84 -0.06
CA PRO A 46 -36.73 30.15 -0.39
C PRO A 46 -35.92 31.28 0.25
N SER A 47 -35.50 32.28 -0.54
CA SER A 47 -34.76 33.42 0.00
C SER A 47 -35.67 34.34 0.82
N ILE A 48 -35.35 34.49 2.11
CA ILE A 48 -35.99 35.45 3.02
C ILE A 48 -34.98 36.58 3.28
N PRO A 49 -35.18 37.77 2.69
CA PRO A 49 -34.28 38.90 2.86
C PRO A 49 -34.06 39.25 4.33
N GLY A 50 -32.82 39.49 4.72
CA GLY A 50 -32.40 39.73 6.10
C GLY A 50 -32.30 38.49 7.00
N VAL A 51 -32.70 37.30 6.55
CA VAL A 51 -32.64 36.05 7.35
C VAL A 51 -31.73 35.00 6.71
N THR A 52 -31.88 34.71 5.41
CA THR A 52 -31.09 33.65 4.75
C THR A 52 -29.75 34.12 4.19
N GLU A 53 -29.52 35.44 4.11
CA GLU A 53 -28.34 36.02 3.45
C GLU A 53 -27.01 35.82 4.21
N PRO A 54 -26.93 35.90 5.56
CA PRO A 54 -25.70 35.63 6.31
C PRO A 54 -25.21 34.18 6.22
N LEU A 55 -26.10 33.23 5.94
CA LEU A 55 -25.78 31.79 5.88
C LEU A 55 -25.08 31.40 4.57
N ALA A 56 -25.25 32.18 3.49
CA ALA A 56 -24.75 31.84 2.17
C ALA A 56 -23.25 32.14 1.96
N SER A 57 -22.65 33.06 2.74
CA SER A 57 -21.27 33.51 2.50
C SER A 57 -20.19 32.58 3.06
N ASN A 58 -20.53 31.72 4.04
CA ASN A 58 -19.60 30.82 4.73
C ASN A 58 -19.92 29.33 4.51
N ALA A 59 -20.87 28.99 3.62
CA ALA A 59 -21.24 27.60 3.36
C ALA A 59 -20.07 26.83 2.72
N PRO A 60 -19.67 25.65 3.24
CA PRO A 60 -18.67 24.81 2.59
C PRO A 60 -19.19 24.33 1.22
N PRO A 61 -18.30 24.11 0.23
CA PRO A 61 -18.70 23.64 -1.08
C PRO A 61 -19.36 22.25 -0.98
N LEU A 62 -20.52 22.09 -1.61
CA LEU A 62 -21.29 20.84 -1.53
C LEU A 62 -20.56 19.69 -2.25
N PRO A 63 -20.60 18.46 -1.69
CA PRO A 63 -20.03 17.28 -2.33
C PRO A 63 -20.88 16.85 -3.54
N ILE A 64 -20.30 16.03 -4.40
CA ILE A 64 -20.99 15.49 -5.57
C ILE A 64 -21.98 14.41 -5.09
N LEU A 65 -23.28 14.61 -5.36
CA LEU A 65 -24.30 13.59 -5.12
C LEU A 65 -24.01 12.34 -5.96
N GLN A 66 -24.15 11.18 -5.35
CA GLN A 66 -24.00 9.89 -6.02
C GLN A 66 -25.27 9.52 -6.79
N ILE A 67 -25.11 8.86 -7.93
CA ILE A 67 -26.23 8.28 -8.66
C ILE A 67 -26.78 7.10 -7.82
N PRO A 68 -28.08 7.07 -7.47
CA PRO A 68 -28.65 5.95 -6.74
C PRO A 68 -28.67 4.68 -7.60
N THR A 69 -27.73 3.77 -7.35
CA THR A 69 -27.69 2.43 -7.94
C THR A 69 -28.52 1.47 -7.10
N PRO A 70 -29.37 0.60 -7.69
CA PRO A 70 -29.98 -0.51 -6.96
C PRO A 70 -28.90 -1.37 -6.29
N PRO A 71 -29.13 -1.85 -5.05
CA PRO A 71 -28.19 -2.74 -4.38
C PRO A 71 -28.18 -4.12 -5.03
N LEU A 72 -27.05 -4.83 -4.94
CA LEU A 72 -26.99 -6.25 -5.25
C LEU A 72 -27.71 -7.07 -4.16
N GLU A 73 -28.44 -8.09 -4.60
CA GLU A 73 -28.98 -9.14 -3.73
C GLU A 73 -27.85 -10.03 -3.22
N SER A 74 -27.82 -10.32 -1.92
CA SER A 74 -26.83 -11.22 -1.32
C SER A 74 -27.32 -12.68 -1.32
N PRO A 75 -26.40 -13.67 -1.28
CA PRO A 75 -26.75 -15.08 -1.16
C PRO A 75 -27.65 -15.41 0.04
N PRO A 76 -28.52 -16.44 -0.04
CA PRO A 76 -29.35 -16.89 1.08
C PRO A 76 -28.50 -17.41 2.25
N PHE A 77 -28.52 -16.69 3.38
CA PHE A 77 -27.74 -17.05 4.56
C PHE A 77 -28.46 -18.09 5.44
N THR A 78 -27.76 -19.16 5.81
CA THR A 78 -28.25 -20.18 6.77
C THR A 78 -27.55 -20.01 8.11
N GLY A 79 -28.27 -19.45 9.10
CA GLY A 79 -27.74 -19.19 10.44
C GLY A 79 -27.68 -20.41 11.36
N ALA A 80 -26.87 -20.30 12.41
CA ALA A 80 -26.73 -21.31 13.44
C ALA A 80 -28.05 -21.52 14.20
N ASN A 81 -28.54 -22.76 14.25
CA ASN A 81 -29.78 -23.14 14.93
C ASN A 81 -29.58 -23.25 16.45
N ILE A 82 -29.21 -22.14 17.08
CA ILE A 82 -28.92 -21.99 18.51
C ILE A 82 -29.82 -20.95 19.17
N LYS A 83 -29.95 -21.00 20.49
CA LYS A 83 -30.67 -20.01 21.30
C LYS A 83 -29.86 -19.63 22.54
N PRO A 84 -28.74 -18.89 22.37
CA PRO A 84 -27.92 -18.42 23.47
C PRO A 84 -28.66 -17.41 24.35
N LYS A 85 -28.17 -17.23 25.57
CA LYS A 85 -28.68 -16.29 26.57
C LYS A 85 -28.20 -14.87 26.27
N LYS A 86 -26.96 -14.67 25.81
CA LYS A 86 -26.47 -13.37 25.33
C LYS A 86 -26.44 -13.36 23.80
N ILE A 87 -27.02 -12.32 23.19
CA ILE A 87 -26.84 -12.00 21.77
C ILE A 87 -26.39 -10.56 21.59
N GLY A 88 -25.61 -10.34 20.52
CA GLY A 88 -25.28 -9.01 20.02
C GLY A 88 -25.95 -8.80 18.66
N TYR A 89 -26.63 -7.67 18.51
CA TYR A 89 -27.01 -7.13 17.20
C TYR A 89 -25.93 -6.14 16.76
N PHE A 90 -25.48 -6.24 15.52
CA PHE A 90 -24.44 -5.38 14.95
C PHE A 90 -24.95 -4.72 13.66
N TRP A 91 -24.93 -3.38 13.62
CA TRP A 91 -25.37 -2.62 12.46
C TRP A 91 -24.21 -2.46 11.48
N THR A 92 -24.33 -3.09 10.30
CA THR A 92 -23.18 -3.54 9.51
C THR A 92 -23.29 -3.13 8.05
N GLY A 93 -22.27 -2.41 7.56
CA GLY A 93 -22.16 -2.07 6.14
C GLY A 93 -21.58 -3.23 5.33
N ALA A 94 -22.04 -3.42 4.09
CA ALA A 94 -21.39 -4.33 3.14
C ALA A 94 -19.97 -3.84 2.80
N GLY A 95 -18.99 -4.74 2.76
CA GLY A 95 -17.58 -4.38 2.55
C GLY A 95 -17.31 -3.68 1.21
N ASP A 96 -18.07 -4.06 0.19
CA ASP A 96 -18.02 -3.50 -1.18
C ASP A 96 -18.92 -2.28 -1.43
N ASN A 97 -19.80 -1.92 -0.49
CA ASN A 97 -20.82 -0.86 -0.61
C ASN A 97 -21.81 -1.00 -1.79
N ILE A 98 -21.86 -2.16 -2.47
CA ILE A 98 -22.80 -2.45 -3.57
C ILE A 98 -23.86 -3.47 -3.17
N HIS A 99 -23.54 -4.46 -2.32
CA HIS A 99 -24.53 -5.32 -1.67
C HIS A 99 -25.32 -4.56 -0.58
N LYS A 100 -26.50 -5.08 -0.23
CA LYS A 100 -27.35 -4.51 0.83
C LYS A 100 -26.61 -4.44 2.17
N ASP A 101 -26.74 -3.31 2.85
CA ASP A 101 -26.35 -3.17 4.26
C ASP A 101 -27.31 -3.96 5.16
N PHE A 102 -26.86 -4.38 6.34
CA PHE A 102 -27.55 -5.43 7.09
C PHE A 102 -27.33 -5.37 8.61
N LEU A 103 -28.31 -5.88 9.34
CA LEU A 103 -28.19 -6.17 10.77
C LEU A 103 -27.70 -7.62 10.94
N VAL A 104 -26.63 -7.83 11.69
CA VAL A 104 -26.12 -9.16 12.05
C VAL A 104 -26.55 -9.50 13.47
N THR A 105 -27.04 -10.72 13.70
CA THR A 105 -27.31 -11.26 15.04
C THR A 105 -26.33 -12.38 15.34
N ALA A 106 -25.54 -12.26 16.40
CA ALA A 106 -24.51 -13.23 16.78
C ALA A 106 -24.60 -13.63 18.26
N SER A 107 -24.16 -14.85 18.59
CA SER A 107 -24.05 -15.31 19.98
C SER A 107 -22.92 -14.60 20.73
N LEU A 108 -23.19 -14.24 21.98
CA LEU A 108 -22.21 -13.73 22.94
C LEU A 108 -22.10 -14.63 24.20
N ASP A 109 -22.69 -15.83 24.18
CA ASP A 109 -22.49 -16.86 25.22
C ASP A 109 -21.11 -17.53 25.04
N ASP A 110 -20.46 -17.90 26.15
CA ASP A 110 -19.07 -18.38 26.16
C ASP A 110 -18.84 -19.68 25.36
N ASP A 111 -19.89 -20.51 25.17
CA ASP A 111 -19.85 -21.82 24.50
C ASP A 111 -20.14 -21.77 22.99
N THR A 112 -20.75 -20.68 22.52
CA THR A 112 -21.26 -20.51 21.15
C THR A 112 -20.82 -19.17 20.53
N PHE A 113 -19.91 -18.45 21.20
CA PHE A 113 -19.44 -17.11 20.87
C PHE A 113 -19.12 -16.94 19.39
N GLY A 114 -19.64 -15.87 18.78
CA GLY A 114 -19.39 -15.52 17.38
C GLY A 114 -20.16 -16.33 16.34
N GLN A 115 -20.94 -17.35 16.73
CA GLN A 115 -21.85 -18.01 15.80
C GLN A 115 -22.96 -17.03 15.36
N ILE A 116 -23.10 -16.85 14.05
CA ILE A 116 -24.09 -15.96 13.44
C ILE A 116 -25.44 -16.69 13.36
N ILE A 117 -26.47 -16.09 13.96
CA ILE A 117 -27.81 -16.65 14.13
C ILE A 117 -28.74 -16.20 13.01
N ALA A 118 -28.65 -14.92 12.62
CA ALA A 118 -29.50 -14.32 11.59
C ALA A 118 -28.83 -13.10 10.94
N LEU A 119 -29.17 -12.83 9.68
CA LEU A 119 -28.92 -11.57 9.00
C LEU A 119 -30.26 -10.89 8.69
N THR A 120 -30.29 -9.57 8.54
CA THR A 120 -31.47 -8.82 8.12
C THR A 120 -31.07 -7.63 7.27
N ASP A 121 -31.30 -7.76 5.96
CA ASP A 121 -30.97 -6.73 4.98
C ASP A 121 -31.91 -5.53 5.05
N VAL A 122 -31.40 -4.34 4.73
CA VAL A 122 -32.20 -3.16 4.39
C VAL A 122 -32.27 -2.99 2.85
N PRO A 123 -33.25 -2.25 2.28
CA PRO A 123 -33.45 -2.21 0.82
C PRO A 123 -32.42 -1.36 0.04
N THR A 124 -31.26 -1.06 0.63
CA THR A 124 -30.26 -0.09 0.12
C THR A 124 -28.83 -0.51 0.46
N SER A 125 -27.85 0.02 -0.29
CA SER A 125 -26.41 -0.22 -0.08
C SER A 125 -25.62 1.07 0.13
N GLY A 126 -24.49 0.98 0.82
CA GLY A 126 -23.59 2.12 1.04
C GLY A 126 -24.24 3.24 1.86
N ASN A 127 -25.15 2.91 2.76
CA ASN A 127 -25.75 3.84 3.73
C ASN A 127 -24.70 4.32 4.76
N SER A 128 -23.58 3.59 4.88
CA SER A 128 -22.62 3.67 6.00
C SER A 128 -23.34 3.60 7.36
N PRO A 129 -23.81 2.41 7.76
CA PRO A 129 -24.33 2.13 9.10
C PRO A 129 -23.53 2.80 10.21
N HIS A 130 -24.23 3.47 11.11
CA HIS A 130 -23.66 4.25 12.22
C HIS A 130 -24.21 3.72 13.55
N HIS A 131 -24.74 4.55 14.44
CA HIS A 131 -25.30 4.13 15.73
C HIS A 131 -26.60 3.31 15.64
N LEU A 132 -26.85 2.50 16.68
CA LEU A 132 -27.96 1.55 16.82
C LEU A 132 -28.53 1.64 18.24
N GLY A 133 -29.84 1.87 18.36
CA GLY A 133 -30.56 1.95 19.63
C GLY A 133 -31.69 0.92 19.74
N SER A 134 -32.17 0.68 20.96
CA SER A 134 -33.29 -0.26 21.25
C SER A 134 -34.41 0.40 22.04
N SER A 135 -35.66 -0.02 21.81
CA SER A 135 -36.81 0.39 22.60
C SER A 135 -36.77 -0.19 24.02
N LEU A 136 -37.35 0.51 25.00
CA LEU A 136 -37.35 0.08 26.41
C LEU A 136 -38.10 -1.25 26.66
N ASP A 137 -39.02 -1.62 25.75
CA ASP A 137 -39.73 -2.90 25.77
C ASP A 137 -38.97 -4.04 25.06
N GLY A 138 -37.83 -3.73 24.43
CA GLY A 138 -36.95 -4.67 23.74
C GLY A 138 -37.50 -5.24 22.43
N LYS A 139 -38.50 -4.61 21.80
CA LYS A 139 -39.12 -5.13 20.56
C LYS A 139 -38.73 -4.40 19.27
N THR A 140 -38.18 -3.19 19.33
CA THR A 140 -37.76 -2.43 18.15
C THR A 140 -36.29 -2.00 18.29
N LEU A 141 -35.51 -2.18 17.23
CA LEU A 141 -34.23 -1.51 17.04
C LEU A 141 -34.38 -0.39 16.00
N ILE A 142 -33.52 0.62 16.09
CA ILE A 142 -33.37 1.69 15.10
C ILE A 142 -31.87 1.93 14.87
N GLY A 143 -31.44 1.95 13.61
CA GLY A 143 -30.06 2.22 13.19
C GLY A 143 -29.95 3.42 12.26
N GLY A 144 -28.88 4.21 12.39
CA GLY A 144 -28.58 5.37 11.54
C GLY A 144 -27.73 5.04 10.32
N GLY A 145 -27.87 5.79 9.23
CA GLY A 145 -27.01 5.72 8.03
C GLY A 145 -26.31 7.06 7.75
N LEU A 146 -24.98 7.10 7.95
CA LEU A 146 -24.14 8.30 7.86
C LEU A 146 -24.09 8.89 6.43
N LEU A 147 -23.98 8.03 5.40
CA LEU A 147 -23.75 8.45 4.01
C LEU A 147 -25.00 8.31 3.12
N SER A 148 -26.13 7.81 3.65
CA SER A 148 -27.42 7.71 2.94
C SER A 148 -27.83 8.99 2.22
N LEU A 149 -27.52 10.16 2.81
CA LEU A 149 -27.74 11.49 2.25
C LEU A 149 -27.19 11.63 0.82
N LEU A 150 -26.00 11.09 0.55
CA LEU A 150 -25.31 11.27 -0.74
C LEU A 150 -26.01 10.57 -1.91
N LYS A 151 -26.81 9.54 -1.61
CA LYS A 151 -27.70 8.84 -2.56
C LYS A 151 -29.18 9.27 -2.39
N THR A 152 -29.45 10.30 -1.57
CA THR A 152 -30.81 10.79 -1.20
C THR A 152 -31.73 9.76 -0.53
N GLN A 153 -31.13 8.69 0.03
CA GLN A 153 -31.82 7.58 0.71
C GLN A 153 -32.39 7.99 2.08
N ASP A 154 -33.20 7.10 2.67
CA ASP A 154 -33.60 7.21 4.08
C ASP A 154 -32.40 7.13 5.02
N THR A 155 -32.49 7.79 6.17
CA THR A 155 -31.38 7.95 7.13
C THR A 155 -31.54 7.13 8.41
N ALA A 156 -32.75 6.69 8.74
CA ALA A 156 -33.08 5.84 9.88
C ALA A 156 -33.75 4.53 9.44
N PHE A 157 -33.29 3.41 9.98
CA PHE A 157 -33.72 2.05 9.62
C PHE A 157 -34.24 1.33 10.86
N TYR A 158 -35.48 0.83 10.81
CA TYR A 158 -36.15 0.20 11.94
C TYR A 158 -36.25 -1.31 11.76
N PHE A 159 -36.06 -2.06 12.84
CA PHE A 159 -36.14 -3.52 12.87
C PHE A 159 -37.11 -3.98 13.95
N ASP A 160 -38.00 -4.92 13.62
CA ASP A 160 -38.76 -5.70 14.61
C ASP A 160 -37.88 -6.82 15.14
N VAL A 161 -37.69 -6.84 16.46
CA VAL A 161 -36.90 -7.84 17.18
C VAL A 161 -37.73 -8.56 18.25
N SER A 162 -39.06 -8.52 18.13
CA SER A 162 -40.01 -9.25 18.99
C SER A 162 -39.76 -10.77 19.03
N ASN A 163 -39.09 -11.32 18.01
CA ASN A 163 -38.36 -12.58 18.11
C ASN A 163 -36.85 -12.29 18.02
N PRO A 164 -36.10 -12.36 19.14
CA PRO A 164 -34.71 -11.92 19.16
C PRO A 164 -33.73 -12.82 18.37
N TYR A 165 -34.18 -14.00 17.94
CA TYR A 165 -33.37 -14.92 17.13
C TYR A 165 -33.72 -14.85 15.63
N ALA A 166 -34.71 -14.05 15.23
CA ALA A 166 -35.06 -13.81 13.83
C ALA A 166 -35.61 -12.38 13.65
N PRO A 167 -34.74 -11.35 13.75
CA PRO A 167 -35.11 -9.97 13.47
C PRO A 167 -35.64 -9.77 12.04
N LYS A 168 -36.37 -8.68 11.83
CA LYS A 168 -36.94 -8.31 10.52
C LYS A 168 -36.85 -6.81 10.28
N PHE A 169 -36.52 -6.41 9.06
CA PHE A 169 -36.65 -5.01 8.66
C PHE A 169 -38.14 -4.59 8.69
N LYS A 170 -38.43 -3.46 9.35
CA LYS A 170 -39.79 -2.97 9.63
C LYS A 170 -40.17 -1.81 8.70
N LYS A 171 -39.33 -0.78 8.65
CA LYS A 171 -39.44 0.40 7.76
C LYS A 171 -38.13 1.20 7.79
N SER A 172 -38.00 2.18 6.90
CA SER A 172 -37.04 3.26 7.00
C SER A 172 -37.74 4.62 6.89
N ASN A 173 -37.08 5.70 7.32
CA ASN A 173 -37.50 7.07 7.05
C ASN A 173 -36.33 8.07 7.14
N ARG A 174 -36.64 9.35 6.86
CA ARG A 174 -35.73 10.50 7.01
C ARG A 174 -36.50 11.71 7.55
N ALA A 175 -35.77 12.61 8.19
CA ALA A 175 -36.28 13.91 8.60
C ALA A 175 -36.40 14.90 7.43
N LEU A 176 -37.03 16.06 7.65
CA LEU A 176 -37.25 17.09 6.64
C LEU A 176 -36.24 18.25 6.74
N LEU A 177 -35.88 18.68 7.94
CA LEU A 177 -34.96 19.80 8.17
C LEU A 177 -33.53 19.33 8.46
N SER A 178 -33.36 18.06 8.82
CA SER A 178 -32.08 17.45 9.22
C SER A 178 -31.73 16.16 8.47
N SER A 179 -30.48 15.74 8.57
CA SER A 179 -29.96 14.46 8.06
C SER A 179 -28.80 13.94 8.93
N ILE A 180 -28.30 12.73 8.63
CA ILE A 180 -27.14 12.11 9.29
C ILE A 180 -27.44 11.78 10.76
N VAL A 181 -28.08 10.62 10.94
CA VAL A 181 -28.52 10.06 12.23
C VAL A 181 -27.31 9.60 13.04
N ASP A 182 -27.30 9.99 14.31
CA ASP A 182 -26.30 9.60 15.31
C ASP A 182 -26.97 8.96 16.56
N GLU A 183 -26.69 9.44 17.78
CA GLU A 183 -27.18 8.84 19.02
C GLU A 183 -28.70 8.76 19.14
N ILE A 184 -29.13 7.69 19.82
CA ILE A 184 -30.54 7.34 20.02
C ILE A 184 -30.80 7.11 21.51
N ARG A 185 -31.90 7.65 22.05
CA ARG A 185 -32.43 7.34 23.38
C ARG A 185 -33.92 7.04 23.30
N ALA A 186 -34.34 5.88 23.79
CA ALA A 186 -35.75 5.51 23.85
C ALA A 186 -36.48 6.27 24.98
N LYS A 187 -37.77 6.56 24.78
CA LYS A 187 -38.62 7.31 25.72
C LYS A 187 -39.50 6.37 26.57
N PRO A 188 -39.78 6.70 27.85
CA PRO A 188 -40.66 5.91 28.74
C PRO A 188 -42.04 5.60 28.15
N GLU A 189 -42.62 6.54 27.40
CA GLU A 189 -43.93 6.42 26.74
C GLU A 189 -43.89 5.72 25.37
N GLY A 190 -42.70 5.35 24.89
CA GLY A 190 -42.46 4.77 23.57
C GLY A 190 -41.93 5.79 22.55
N GLY A 191 -41.23 5.28 21.54
CA GLY A 191 -40.48 6.09 20.58
C GLY A 191 -39.11 6.52 21.09
N PHE A 192 -38.49 7.45 20.39
CA PHE A 192 -37.09 7.84 20.57
C PHE A 192 -36.87 9.36 20.44
N PHE A 193 -35.92 9.87 21.21
CA PHE A 193 -35.12 11.05 20.86
C PHE A 193 -33.89 10.59 20.07
N ILE A 194 -33.56 11.31 18.99
CA ILE A 194 -32.49 10.98 18.06
C ILE A 194 -31.74 12.25 17.70
N THR A 195 -30.41 12.24 17.75
CA THR A 195 -29.61 13.36 17.22
C THR A 195 -29.38 13.18 15.72
N TYR A 196 -29.57 14.28 14.98
CA TYR A 196 -29.25 14.38 13.57
C TYR A 196 -28.19 15.47 13.41
N MET A 197 -26.95 15.08 13.12
CA MET A 197 -25.78 15.98 13.16
C MET A 197 -25.85 17.11 12.12
N GLY A 198 -26.52 16.85 10.98
CA GLY A 198 -26.58 17.75 9.85
C GLY A 198 -27.99 18.32 9.60
N SER A 199 -28.03 19.44 8.89
CA SER A 199 -29.20 19.91 8.16
C SER A 199 -29.63 18.89 7.09
N ALA A 200 -30.73 19.12 6.39
CA ALA A 200 -31.17 18.28 5.25
C ALA A 200 -30.13 18.15 4.11
N VAL A 201 -29.02 18.91 4.14
CA VAL A 201 -27.88 18.82 3.21
C VAL A 201 -26.53 18.57 3.90
N GLY A 202 -26.53 18.17 5.18
CA GLY A 202 -25.32 17.78 5.93
C GLY A 202 -24.48 18.93 6.51
N THR A 203 -24.94 20.19 6.37
CA THR A 203 -24.32 21.37 7.01
C THR A 203 -24.77 21.53 8.46
N SER A 204 -24.28 22.54 9.19
CA SER A 204 -24.98 23.04 10.38
C SER A 204 -26.19 23.90 9.93
N PRO A 205 -27.26 24.05 10.74
CA PRO A 205 -27.55 23.36 11.99
C PRO A 205 -28.30 22.03 11.81
N GLY A 206 -27.91 21.03 12.62
CA GLY A 206 -28.63 19.77 12.81
C GLY A 206 -29.89 19.90 13.68
N ARG A 207 -30.45 18.78 14.17
CA ARG A 207 -31.67 18.75 15.00
C ARG A 207 -31.64 17.69 16.08
N LEU A 208 -32.44 17.90 17.13
CA LEU A 208 -32.89 16.86 18.05
C LEU A 208 -34.27 16.39 17.57
N VAL A 209 -34.33 15.22 16.96
CA VAL A 209 -35.53 14.66 16.33
C VAL A 209 -36.29 13.79 17.33
N GLU A 210 -37.62 13.93 17.36
CA GLU A 210 -38.50 13.17 18.26
C GLU A 210 -39.46 12.28 17.46
N THR A 211 -39.69 11.05 17.94
CA THR A 211 -40.56 10.04 17.28
C THR A 211 -41.64 9.48 18.22
N ASN A 212 -42.70 8.92 17.62
CA ASN A 212 -43.72 8.11 18.32
C ASN A 212 -43.27 6.64 18.49
N ALA A 213 -44.10 5.80 19.14
CA ALA A 213 -43.82 4.38 19.35
C ALA A 213 -43.72 3.56 18.05
N GLU A 214 -44.41 4.01 17.00
CA GLU A 214 -44.41 3.40 15.67
C GLU A 214 -43.09 3.65 14.92
N GLY A 215 -42.34 4.69 15.30
CA GLY A 215 -41.09 5.15 14.68
C GLY A 215 -41.29 6.22 13.60
N ASP A 216 -42.42 6.93 13.62
CA ASP A 216 -42.67 8.11 12.78
C ASP A 216 -42.17 9.37 13.49
N ILE A 217 -41.59 10.28 12.72
CA ILE A 217 -41.07 11.56 13.21
C ILE A 217 -42.25 12.48 13.51
N ILE A 218 -42.29 13.00 14.74
CA ILE A 218 -43.33 13.93 15.22
C ILE A 218 -42.82 15.36 15.41
N HIS A 219 -41.51 15.57 15.58
CA HIS A 219 -40.91 16.92 15.63
C HIS A 219 -39.40 16.95 15.36
N GLU A 220 -38.87 18.13 15.04
CA GLU A 220 -37.45 18.41 14.79
C GLU A 220 -37.00 19.66 15.57
N TRP A 221 -36.57 19.47 16.83
CA TRP A 221 -36.27 20.54 17.79
C TRP A 221 -34.90 21.21 17.55
N PRO A 222 -34.72 22.52 17.89
CA PRO A 222 -35.68 23.43 18.51
C PRO A 222 -36.61 24.12 17.48
N GLU A 223 -37.78 24.58 17.94
CA GLU A 223 -38.67 25.46 17.17
C GLU A 223 -38.87 26.86 17.77
N ASP A 224 -38.49 27.07 19.04
CA ASP A 224 -38.65 28.35 19.71
C ASP A 224 -37.68 29.41 19.17
N VAL A 225 -38.01 30.69 19.30
CA VAL A 225 -37.21 31.79 18.72
C VAL A 225 -35.82 31.90 19.35
N ALA A 226 -35.67 31.64 20.65
CA ALA A 226 -34.38 31.73 21.35
C ALA A 226 -33.50 30.52 21.03
N GLY A 227 -34.05 29.31 21.03
CA GLY A 227 -33.38 28.09 20.57
C GLY A 227 -32.96 28.18 19.10
N THR A 228 -33.84 28.69 18.22
CA THR A 228 -33.55 28.93 16.80
C THR A 228 -32.39 29.92 16.61
N LEU A 229 -32.39 31.04 17.33
CA LEU A 229 -31.27 32.00 17.28
C LEU A 229 -29.97 31.40 17.86
N ASN A 230 -30.06 30.56 18.89
CA ASN A 230 -28.90 29.88 19.48
C ASN A 230 -28.21 28.94 18.48
N ILE A 231 -28.98 28.12 17.74
CA ILE A 231 -28.43 27.17 16.75
C ILE A 231 -28.02 27.81 15.41
N LEU A 232 -28.31 29.11 15.21
CA LEU A 232 -27.86 29.90 14.06
C LEU A 232 -26.67 30.80 14.40
N GLY A 233 -26.52 31.23 15.65
CA GLY A 233 -25.39 32.04 16.11
C GLY A 233 -24.11 31.25 16.42
N GLU A 234 -24.24 29.95 16.70
CA GLU A 234 -23.15 29.02 16.97
C GLU A 234 -23.35 27.73 16.17
N GLN A 235 -22.28 26.95 15.95
CA GLN A 235 -22.41 25.64 15.32
C GLN A 235 -23.25 24.70 16.21
N PHE A 236 -24.37 24.23 15.66
CA PHE A 236 -25.14 23.12 16.20
C PHE A 236 -24.96 21.90 15.30
N SER A 237 -24.34 20.85 15.85
CA SER A 237 -24.04 19.59 15.17
C SER A 237 -24.18 18.44 16.16
N PRO A 238 -25.43 18.17 16.64
CA PRO A 238 -25.67 17.30 17.78
C PRO A 238 -25.27 15.86 17.45
N HIS A 239 -24.41 15.29 18.29
CA HIS A 239 -23.89 13.93 18.22
C HIS A 239 -24.32 13.19 19.49
N GLY A 240 -23.48 13.14 20.53
CA GLY A 240 -23.80 12.57 21.84
C GLY A 240 -25.13 13.07 22.43
N LEU A 241 -25.88 12.16 23.06
CA LEU A 241 -27.21 12.41 23.64
C LEU A 241 -27.35 11.73 25.01
N ALA A 242 -27.78 12.50 26.03
CA ALA A 242 -28.17 11.97 27.33
C ALA A 242 -29.48 12.61 27.81
N VAL A 243 -30.37 11.80 28.41
CA VAL A 243 -31.64 12.25 28.99
C VAL A 243 -31.69 11.77 30.44
N ASP A 244 -32.16 12.62 31.35
CA ASP A 244 -32.56 12.23 32.71
C ASP A 244 -34.06 12.55 32.83
N PHE A 245 -34.89 11.50 32.73
CA PHE A 245 -36.35 11.64 32.76
C PHE A 245 -36.87 12.01 34.17
N ASN A 246 -36.06 11.79 35.21
CA ASN A 246 -36.42 12.06 36.60
C ASN A 246 -36.09 13.51 36.99
N LYS A 247 -35.00 14.07 36.46
CA LYS A 247 -34.59 15.47 36.65
C LYS A 247 -35.07 16.42 35.54
N GLY A 248 -35.68 15.90 34.48
CA GLY A 248 -36.36 16.69 33.46
C GLY A 248 -35.42 17.43 32.50
N ILE A 249 -34.27 16.85 32.18
CA ILE A 249 -33.24 17.50 31.33
C ILE A 249 -32.72 16.60 30.20
N ILE A 250 -32.26 17.24 29.13
CA ILE A 250 -31.49 16.61 28.04
C ILE A 250 -30.12 17.32 27.96
N LEU A 251 -29.07 16.56 27.63
CA LEU A 251 -27.78 17.07 27.17
C LEU A 251 -27.52 16.55 25.75
N THR A 252 -27.09 17.42 24.85
CA THR A 252 -26.57 17.06 23.52
C THR A 252 -25.19 17.68 23.30
N SER A 253 -24.19 16.94 22.84
CA SER A 253 -22.87 17.46 22.49
C SER A 253 -22.74 17.82 21.01
N ASP A 254 -21.97 18.86 20.69
CA ASP A 254 -21.68 19.28 19.31
C ASP A 254 -20.31 18.76 18.85
N PHE A 255 -20.29 17.93 17.80
CA PHE A 255 -19.07 17.29 17.31
C PHE A 255 -18.44 18.01 16.10
N VAL A 256 -18.81 17.65 14.88
CA VAL A 256 -18.29 18.23 13.63
C VAL A 256 -19.42 18.49 12.64
N VAL A 257 -19.25 19.44 11.72
CA VAL A 257 -20.20 19.62 10.61
C VAL A 257 -19.98 18.48 9.61
N PRO A 258 -20.91 17.52 9.42
CA PRO A 258 -20.61 16.27 8.74
C PRO A 258 -20.07 16.44 7.32
N ILE A 259 -20.64 17.36 6.53
CA ILE A 259 -20.24 17.60 5.14
C ILE A 259 -18.75 17.97 4.98
N THR A 260 -18.11 18.51 6.02
CA THR A 260 -16.73 18.98 5.97
C THR A 260 -15.67 17.86 6.00
N ILE A 261 -16.08 16.61 6.26
CA ILE A 261 -15.23 15.42 6.11
C ILE A 261 -15.15 14.91 4.66
N LEU A 262 -15.99 15.44 3.76
CA LEU A 262 -16.08 15.02 2.36
C LEU A 262 -15.36 16.01 1.43
N LYS A 263 -14.95 15.55 0.24
CA LYS A 263 -14.29 16.36 -0.78
C LYS A 263 -15.34 17.01 -1.71
N PRO A 264 -15.14 18.27 -2.14
CA PRO A 264 -14.07 19.19 -1.74
C PRO A 264 -14.30 19.81 -0.37
N THR A 265 -13.24 20.05 0.39
CA THR A 265 -13.28 20.70 1.72
C THR A 265 -11.99 21.50 1.96
N LEU A 266 -12.05 22.45 2.89
CA LEU A 266 -10.89 23.22 3.38
C LEU A 266 -10.35 22.67 4.72
N GLY A 267 -11.02 21.70 5.32
CA GLY A 267 -10.71 21.14 6.63
C GLY A 267 -11.99 20.79 7.41
N ILE A 268 -11.87 19.91 8.42
CA ILE A 268 -13.02 19.49 9.24
C ILE A 268 -13.42 20.61 10.20
N GLN A 269 -14.68 21.06 10.13
CA GLN A 269 -15.21 22.07 11.04
C GLN A 269 -15.68 21.42 12.34
N LYS A 270 -14.90 21.59 13.41
CA LYS A 270 -15.17 21.02 14.75
C LYS A 270 -15.79 22.05 15.71
N ALA A 271 -16.81 21.65 16.46
CA ALA A 271 -17.42 22.46 17.52
C ALA A 271 -16.66 22.33 18.86
N SER A 272 -17.17 22.94 19.93
CA SER A 272 -16.58 22.86 21.29
C SER A 272 -17.66 23.08 22.36
N THR A 273 -18.88 22.63 22.10
CA THR A 273 -20.09 23.00 22.84
C THR A 273 -20.97 21.81 23.17
N LEU A 274 -21.85 22.00 24.15
CA LEU A 274 -22.99 21.16 24.45
C LEU A 274 -24.23 22.04 24.65
N ARG A 275 -25.43 21.52 24.40
CA ARG A 275 -26.70 22.16 24.75
C ARG A 275 -27.34 21.44 25.93
N LEU A 276 -27.72 22.19 26.95
CA LEU A 276 -28.59 21.75 28.05
C LEU A 276 -30.02 22.18 27.72
N TRP A 277 -30.98 21.25 27.83
CA TRP A 277 -32.37 21.46 27.46
C TRP A 277 -33.32 21.16 28.62
N ASN A 278 -34.49 21.82 28.62
CA ASN A 278 -35.64 21.40 29.41
C ASN A 278 -36.36 20.27 28.67
N LEU A 279 -36.52 19.10 29.30
CA LEU A 279 -37.20 17.95 28.68
C LEU A 279 -38.70 18.21 28.46
N SER A 280 -39.33 19.06 29.27
CA SER A 280 -40.79 19.25 29.22
C SER A 280 -41.26 20.01 27.98
N ASP A 281 -40.59 21.11 27.63
CA ASP A 281 -40.92 21.98 26.48
C ASP A 281 -39.89 21.92 25.33
N ARG A 282 -38.79 21.16 25.49
CA ARG A 282 -37.68 21.02 24.53
C ARG A 282 -37.00 22.35 24.16
N THR A 283 -37.03 23.35 25.06
CA THR A 283 -36.26 24.60 24.92
C THR A 283 -34.80 24.42 25.37
N ILE A 284 -33.89 25.20 24.77
CA ILE A 284 -32.47 25.25 25.18
C ILE A 284 -32.33 26.15 26.41
N ILE A 285 -31.90 25.59 27.54
CA ILE A 285 -31.57 26.32 28.78
C ILE A 285 -30.24 27.06 28.63
N SER A 286 -29.22 26.41 28.06
CA SER A 286 -27.90 27.00 27.87
C SER A 286 -27.02 26.25 26.86
N THR A 287 -26.15 26.99 26.15
CA THR A 287 -24.91 26.41 25.59
C THR A 287 -23.86 26.31 26.71
N ILE A 288 -23.27 25.13 26.91
CA ILE A 288 -22.07 24.92 27.74
C ILE A 288 -20.87 24.82 26.78
N THR A 289 -19.74 25.45 27.10
CA THR A 289 -18.55 25.48 26.23
C THR A 289 -17.36 24.82 26.91
N ILE A 290 -16.69 23.90 26.21
CA ILE A 290 -15.42 23.31 26.66
C ILE A 290 -14.28 24.05 25.95
N PRO A 291 -13.36 24.73 26.68
CA PRO A 291 -12.22 25.43 26.08
C PRO A 291 -11.36 24.51 25.21
N ALA A 292 -11.14 24.91 23.95
CA ALA A 292 -10.38 24.15 22.94
C ALA A 292 -10.85 22.69 22.74
N GLY A 293 -12.14 22.40 22.97
CA GLY A 293 -12.68 21.05 22.91
C GLY A 293 -12.55 20.32 21.57
N LEU A 294 -12.52 21.06 20.46
CA LEU A 294 -12.19 20.57 19.11
C LEU A 294 -12.90 19.26 18.74
N GLY A 295 -14.23 19.30 18.84
CA GLY A 295 -15.18 18.20 18.65
C GLY A 295 -15.56 17.57 19.99
N ILE A 296 -16.77 17.86 20.48
CA ILE A 296 -17.32 17.16 21.65
C ILE A 296 -18.17 16.01 21.14
N GLN A 297 -17.70 14.77 21.28
CA GLN A 297 -18.34 13.65 20.62
C GLN A 297 -19.48 13.09 21.46
N ASP A 298 -19.15 12.47 22.60
CA ASP A 298 -20.10 11.75 23.44
C ASP A 298 -20.44 12.55 24.71
N VAL A 299 -21.64 12.31 25.27
CA VAL A 299 -22.07 12.84 26.57
C VAL A 299 -23.00 11.85 27.27
N LYS A 300 -22.67 11.47 28.51
CA LYS A 300 -23.38 10.43 29.27
C LYS A 300 -23.47 10.75 30.76
N PHE A 301 -24.69 10.76 31.32
CA PHE A 301 -24.93 10.93 32.76
C PHE A 301 -24.25 9.82 33.58
N ILE A 302 -23.64 10.19 34.71
CA ILE A 302 -23.01 9.28 35.67
C ILE A 302 -24.10 8.70 36.58
N PRO A 303 -24.40 7.40 36.53
CA PRO A 303 -25.47 6.80 37.35
C PRO A 303 -25.25 7.02 38.85
N GLY A 304 -26.32 7.34 39.57
CA GLY A 304 -26.28 7.58 41.02
C GLY A 304 -25.62 8.88 41.48
N ASN A 305 -25.04 9.69 40.59
CA ASN A 305 -24.41 10.96 40.97
C ASN A 305 -25.45 11.95 41.53
N PRO A 306 -25.26 12.52 42.74
CA PRO A 306 -26.28 13.33 43.42
C PRO A 306 -26.61 14.61 42.64
N GLU A 307 -25.60 15.30 42.11
CA GLU A 307 -25.77 16.51 41.29
C GLU A 307 -26.30 16.20 39.87
N GLY A 308 -26.33 14.94 39.45
CA GLY A 308 -26.71 14.55 38.08
C GLY A 308 -25.65 14.92 37.06
N ALA A 309 -24.37 14.83 37.44
CA ALA A 309 -23.26 15.12 36.55
C ALA A 309 -23.19 14.11 35.38
N ALA A 310 -22.69 14.59 34.23
CA ALA A 310 -22.38 13.77 33.05
C ALA A 310 -20.90 13.86 32.71
N ILE A 311 -20.34 12.83 32.07
CA ILE A 311 -19.06 12.95 31.36
C ILE A 311 -19.31 13.44 29.93
N ALA A 312 -18.34 14.12 29.34
CA ALA A 312 -18.29 14.47 27.93
C ALA A 312 -16.88 14.27 27.35
N THR A 313 -16.76 13.82 26.10
CA THR A 313 -15.45 13.57 25.46
C THR A 313 -15.05 14.70 24.52
N ALA A 314 -13.93 15.36 24.81
CA ALA A 314 -13.32 16.41 23.99
C ALA A 314 -12.21 15.79 23.13
N VAL A 315 -12.48 15.59 21.84
CA VAL A 315 -11.73 14.69 20.97
C VAL A 315 -10.35 15.24 20.58
N GLY A 316 -10.26 16.49 20.11
CA GLY A 316 -8.97 17.10 19.75
C GLY A 316 -7.94 17.13 20.88
N PRO A 317 -8.25 17.64 22.09
CA PRO A 317 -7.30 17.66 23.20
C PRO A 317 -7.10 16.31 23.90
N GLY A 318 -7.89 15.27 23.56
CA GLY A 318 -7.81 13.94 24.18
C GLY A 318 -8.28 13.89 25.63
N GLN A 319 -9.39 14.57 25.95
CA GLN A 319 -9.80 14.84 27.35
C GLN A 319 -11.23 14.39 27.68
N VAL A 320 -11.42 14.01 28.94
CA VAL A 320 -12.73 13.75 29.55
C VAL A 320 -13.08 14.94 30.45
N TRP A 321 -14.24 15.52 30.23
CA TRP A 321 -14.78 16.64 30.99
C TRP A 321 -16.01 16.18 31.78
N ILE A 322 -16.25 16.80 32.94
CA ILE A 322 -17.47 16.59 33.73
C ILE A 322 -18.38 17.82 33.61
N ILE A 323 -19.67 17.56 33.39
CA ILE A 323 -20.72 18.54 33.14
C ILE A 323 -21.71 18.49 34.30
N TYR A 324 -21.87 19.61 35.01
CA TYR A 324 -22.82 19.76 36.11
C TYR A 324 -24.03 20.61 35.65
N PRO A 325 -25.15 19.98 35.27
CA PRO A 325 -26.28 20.69 34.62
C PRO A 325 -27.08 21.60 35.55
N PHE A 326 -26.93 21.48 36.87
CA PHE A 326 -27.64 22.30 37.88
C PHE A 326 -26.75 23.32 38.60
N ARG A 327 -25.42 23.26 38.45
CA ARG A 327 -24.51 24.32 38.89
C ARG A 327 -24.70 25.57 38.02
N ARG A 328 -24.30 26.72 38.54
CA ARG A 328 -24.23 27.99 37.81
C ARG A 328 -22.80 28.52 37.80
N ASP A 329 -22.39 29.12 36.68
CA ASP A 329 -21.09 29.76 36.54
C ASP A 329 -21.05 31.14 37.23
N SER A 330 -19.90 31.82 37.14
CA SER A 330 -19.69 33.16 37.70
C SER A 330 -20.52 34.28 37.04
N SER A 331 -21.14 34.02 35.89
CA SER A 331 -22.13 34.91 35.25
C SER A 331 -23.57 34.61 35.67
N GLY A 332 -23.79 33.54 36.45
CA GLY A 332 -25.10 33.05 36.85
C GLY A 332 -25.77 32.14 35.82
N LYS A 333 -25.11 31.83 34.71
CA LYS A 333 -25.58 30.94 33.64
C LYS A 333 -25.53 29.48 34.13
N GLN A 334 -26.57 28.71 33.81
CA GLN A 334 -26.70 27.32 34.25
C GLN A 334 -25.90 26.35 33.36
N GLY A 335 -25.32 25.32 33.98
CA GLY A 335 -24.48 24.33 33.31
C GLY A 335 -23.00 24.71 33.39
N VAL A 336 -22.23 23.97 34.21
CA VAL A 336 -20.79 24.17 34.39
C VAL A 336 -20.02 22.97 33.83
N ALA A 337 -18.89 23.22 33.17
CA ALA A 337 -17.97 22.19 32.68
C ALA A 337 -16.60 22.31 33.39
N GLU A 338 -16.11 21.20 33.91
CA GLU A 338 -14.83 21.08 34.63
C GLU A 338 -14.01 19.95 33.99
N LEU A 339 -12.68 20.07 33.92
CA LEU A 339 -11.82 19.02 33.37
C LEU A 339 -11.74 17.86 34.38
N LEU A 340 -12.07 16.64 33.95
CA LEU A 340 -12.03 15.44 34.79
C LEU A 340 -10.74 14.63 34.59
N PHE A 341 -10.30 14.44 33.35
CA PHE A 341 -9.12 13.62 33.04
C PHE A 341 -8.50 13.96 31.66
N ASP A 342 -7.18 13.81 31.53
CA ASP A 342 -6.46 13.84 30.24
C ASP A 342 -6.04 12.40 29.89
N LEU A 343 -6.50 11.88 28.75
CA LEU A 343 -6.27 10.48 28.35
C LEU A 343 -4.86 10.23 27.80
N GLY A 344 -4.00 11.26 27.73
CA GLY A 344 -2.61 11.15 27.31
C GLY A 344 -2.41 11.25 25.79
N SER A 345 -1.16 11.09 25.36
CA SER A 345 -0.71 11.35 23.98
C SER A 345 -1.50 10.60 22.90
N LYS A 346 -1.83 9.31 23.11
CA LYS A 346 -2.64 8.51 22.18
C LYS A 346 -4.02 9.09 21.87
N ALA A 347 -4.58 9.90 22.76
CA ALA A 347 -5.90 10.49 22.60
C ALA A 347 -5.89 11.83 21.87
N LYS A 348 -4.73 12.49 21.77
CA LYS A 348 -4.63 13.84 21.20
C LYS A 348 -4.66 13.76 19.68
N ASP A 349 -5.40 14.68 19.09
CA ASP A 349 -5.71 14.70 17.64
C ASP A 349 -6.32 13.39 17.09
N SER A 350 -6.96 12.58 17.96
CA SER A 350 -7.79 11.47 17.52
C SER A 350 -8.93 11.96 16.61
N LEU A 351 -9.44 11.08 15.76
CA LEU A 351 -10.65 11.35 14.97
C LEU A 351 -11.95 11.06 15.74
N ALA A 352 -11.89 10.26 16.81
CA ALA A 352 -13.03 9.95 17.66
C ALA A 352 -12.58 9.49 19.07
N ILE A 353 -13.43 9.76 20.07
CA ILE A 353 -13.37 9.24 21.44
C ILE A 353 -14.80 9.04 21.94
N TYR A 354 -15.24 7.79 22.07
CA TYR A 354 -16.59 7.41 22.49
C TYR A 354 -16.55 6.63 23.82
N SER A 355 -17.62 6.64 24.62
CA SER A 355 -17.59 6.12 25.99
C SER A 355 -18.80 5.26 26.41
N ASP A 356 -18.65 4.49 27.48
CA ASP A 356 -19.77 3.96 28.28
C ASP A 356 -19.41 3.92 29.78
N ILE A 357 -20.43 3.87 30.64
CA ILE A 357 -20.31 3.93 32.11
C ILE A 357 -21.17 2.84 32.75
N THR A 358 -20.65 2.15 33.76
CA THR A 358 -21.41 1.16 34.53
C THR A 358 -22.64 1.78 35.21
N ASP A 359 -23.72 1.01 35.36
CA ASP A 359 -25.00 1.43 35.97
C ASP A 359 -24.92 1.74 37.47
N ASP A 360 -23.78 1.46 38.11
CA ASP A 360 -23.43 1.87 39.47
C ASP A 360 -22.52 3.11 39.53
N GLY A 361 -22.17 3.69 38.37
CA GLY A 361 -21.37 4.90 38.26
C GLY A 361 -19.90 4.74 38.62
N LYS A 362 -19.41 3.51 38.81
CA LYS A 362 -18.02 3.26 39.24
C LYS A 362 -17.00 3.35 38.12
N PHE A 363 -17.22 2.68 36.99
CA PHE A 363 -16.22 2.55 35.92
C PHE A 363 -16.69 3.20 34.63
N ALA A 364 -15.77 3.87 33.94
CA ALA A 364 -15.98 4.46 32.63
C ALA A 364 -14.91 3.98 31.64
N TYR A 365 -15.34 3.58 30.44
CA TYR A 365 -14.49 3.07 29.38
C TYR A 365 -14.52 4.01 28.18
N PHE A 366 -13.36 4.19 27.52
CA PHE A 366 -13.20 5.14 26.42
C PHE A 366 -12.45 4.50 25.27
N THR A 367 -13.03 4.48 24.08
CA THR A 367 -12.32 4.09 22.85
C THR A 367 -11.53 5.26 22.31
N ILE A 368 -10.37 4.98 21.72
CA ILE A 368 -9.47 5.99 21.16
C ILE A 368 -9.09 5.55 19.75
N THR A 369 -9.86 5.99 18.75
CA THR A 369 -9.89 5.38 17.42
C THR A 369 -8.55 5.43 16.68
N LEU A 370 -7.85 6.57 16.68
CA LEU A 370 -6.48 6.63 16.11
C LEU A 370 -5.39 6.15 17.07
N GLY A 371 -5.70 6.05 18.37
CA GLY A 371 -4.77 5.56 19.38
C GLY A 371 -4.67 4.03 19.44
N ASN A 372 -5.53 3.30 18.73
CA ASN A 372 -5.66 1.83 18.78
C ASN A 372 -5.75 1.31 20.23
N HIS A 373 -6.60 1.96 21.03
CA HIS A 373 -6.62 1.80 22.48
C HIS A 373 -8.03 1.95 23.07
N VAL A 374 -8.30 1.20 24.14
CA VAL A 374 -9.47 1.30 25.01
C VAL A 374 -8.97 1.60 26.41
N ALA A 375 -9.24 2.81 26.90
CA ALA A 375 -8.87 3.23 28.25
C ALA A 375 -9.98 2.89 29.26
N ALA A 376 -9.59 2.68 30.51
CA ALA A 376 -10.47 2.27 31.60
C ALA A 376 -10.20 3.13 32.85
N LEU A 377 -11.22 3.80 33.37
CA LEU A 377 -11.13 4.68 34.54
C LEU A 377 -12.05 4.23 35.68
N ASP A 378 -11.54 4.17 36.91
CA ASP A 378 -12.36 4.18 38.14
C ASP A 378 -12.67 5.64 38.48
N ILE A 379 -13.95 6.00 38.37
CA ILE A 379 -14.51 7.35 38.59
C ILE A 379 -15.35 7.42 39.87
N SER A 380 -15.26 6.42 40.76
CA SER A 380 -16.02 6.41 42.03
C SER A 380 -15.66 7.54 43.00
N ASP A 381 -14.47 8.14 42.86
CA ASP A 381 -14.13 9.46 43.41
C ASP A 381 -13.71 10.39 42.27
N LEU A 382 -14.58 11.34 41.93
CA LEU A 382 -14.38 12.30 40.85
C LEU A 382 -13.25 13.30 41.12
N ASN A 383 -12.75 13.39 42.37
CA ASN A 383 -11.59 14.20 42.74
C ASN A 383 -10.27 13.43 42.59
N ASN A 384 -10.33 12.11 42.38
CA ASN A 384 -9.20 11.19 42.42
C ASN A 384 -9.41 10.01 41.46
N VAL A 385 -9.75 10.34 40.21
CA VAL A 385 -9.97 9.38 39.13
C VAL A 385 -8.71 8.55 38.88
N LYS A 386 -8.86 7.22 38.81
CA LYS A 386 -7.73 6.29 38.61
C LYS A 386 -7.81 5.66 37.24
N ARG A 387 -6.70 5.65 36.52
CA ARG A 387 -6.54 4.87 35.30
C ARG A 387 -6.23 3.41 35.63
N LEU A 388 -6.83 2.48 34.90
CA LEU A 388 -6.75 1.03 35.11
C LEU A 388 -6.02 0.29 33.96
N ASP A 389 -5.79 0.97 32.84
CA ASP A 389 -4.99 0.53 31.69
C ASP A 389 -3.60 1.21 31.65
N ASP A 390 -2.61 0.59 30.98
CA ASP A 390 -1.35 1.27 30.66
C ASP A 390 -1.49 2.08 29.36
N PRO A 391 -1.37 3.43 29.39
CA PRO A 391 -1.43 4.25 28.18
C PRO A 391 -0.40 3.85 27.11
N ASN A 392 0.68 3.15 27.47
CA ASN A 392 1.79 2.82 26.56
C ASN A 392 1.68 1.43 25.94
N GLU A 393 0.80 0.54 26.42
CA GLU A 393 0.70 -0.83 25.92
C GLU A 393 0.19 -0.87 24.46
N THR A 394 0.52 -1.93 23.72
CA THR A 394 -0.06 -2.18 22.39
C THR A 394 -1.22 -3.16 22.54
N GLN A 395 -2.44 -2.65 22.56
CA GLN A 395 -3.65 -3.49 22.63
C GLN A 395 -3.93 -4.16 21.26
N PRO A 396 -4.52 -5.37 21.24
CA PRO A 396 -4.75 -6.15 20.01
C PRO A 396 -6.03 -5.72 19.26
N ILE A 397 -6.20 -4.41 19.06
CA ILE A 397 -7.40 -3.79 18.46
C ILE A 397 -6.99 -2.65 17.52
N ILE A 398 -7.64 -2.52 16.36
CA ILE A 398 -7.38 -1.46 15.38
C ILE A 398 -8.66 -0.66 15.14
N GLY A 399 -8.57 0.66 15.20
CA GLY A 399 -9.70 1.57 14.97
C GLY A 399 -10.87 1.42 15.96
N PRO A 400 -10.66 1.20 17.27
CA PRO A 400 -11.76 1.02 18.23
C PRO A 400 -12.67 2.25 18.23
N HIS A 401 -13.98 2.05 18.12
CA HIS A 401 -14.95 3.15 18.07
C HIS A 401 -16.15 2.96 18.99
N TYR A 402 -17.18 2.23 18.59
CA TYR A 402 -18.36 2.08 19.45
C TYR A 402 -18.04 1.12 20.60
N VAL A 403 -18.49 1.44 21.81
CA VAL A 403 -18.27 0.63 23.01
C VAL A 403 -19.56 0.47 23.82
N LYS A 404 -19.79 -0.73 24.36
CA LYS A 404 -20.95 -1.03 25.22
C LYS A 404 -20.67 -2.06 26.32
N ILE A 405 -21.10 -1.76 27.53
CA ILE A 405 -21.01 -2.67 28.69
C ILE A 405 -22.16 -3.70 28.65
N SER A 406 -21.87 -4.96 28.99
CA SER A 406 -22.90 -6.01 29.04
C SER A 406 -23.91 -5.82 30.18
N PRO A 407 -25.18 -6.26 30.04
CA PRO A 407 -26.19 -6.14 31.11
C PRO A 407 -25.88 -6.87 32.43
N ASP A 408 -24.85 -7.72 32.46
CA ASP A 408 -24.32 -8.38 33.66
C ASP A 408 -22.97 -7.80 34.15
N LYS A 409 -22.50 -6.71 33.52
CA LYS A 409 -21.24 -5.97 33.80
C LYS A 409 -19.94 -6.77 33.68
N LYS A 410 -19.98 -7.97 33.08
CA LYS A 410 -18.81 -8.85 32.94
C LYS A 410 -18.00 -8.61 31.68
N ASN A 411 -18.58 -7.96 30.68
CA ASN A 411 -17.97 -7.83 29.37
C ASN A 411 -18.14 -6.43 28.78
N LEU A 412 -17.18 -6.07 27.93
CA LEU A 412 -17.19 -4.86 27.14
C LEU A 412 -17.16 -5.25 25.66
N LEU A 413 -18.20 -4.86 24.91
CA LEU A 413 -18.25 -5.02 23.45
C LEU A 413 -17.65 -3.77 22.81
N VAL A 414 -16.67 -3.92 21.93
CA VAL A 414 -16.02 -2.82 21.20
C VAL A 414 -15.95 -3.15 19.71
N THR A 415 -16.35 -2.22 18.84
CA THR A 415 -16.20 -2.37 17.38
C THR A 415 -14.90 -1.75 16.88
N GLY A 416 -14.17 -2.46 16.03
CA GLY A 416 -12.98 -1.95 15.34
C GLY A 416 -13.31 -1.20 14.05
N TYR A 417 -14.25 -0.25 14.08
CA TYR A 417 -14.63 0.54 12.90
C TYR A 417 -15.26 1.90 13.26
N PHE A 418 -14.68 3.00 12.75
CA PHE A 418 -15.32 4.32 12.71
C PHE A 418 -15.88 4.63 11.31
N VAL A 419 -15.09 5.27 10.43
CA VAL A 419 -15.56 5.75 9.12
C VAL A 419 -14.46 5.62 8.06
N GLN A 420 -14.77 4.94 6.95
CA GLN A 420 -13.94 4.86 5.76
C GLN A 420 -14.76 5.25 4.52
N GLY A 421 -14.67 6.50 4.09
CA GLY A 421 -15.44 7.06 2.97
C GLY A 421 -14.74 7.01 1.60
N GLY A 422 -13.58 6.37 1.49
CA GLY A 422 -12.82 6.21 0.24
C GLY A 422 -12.39 7.53 -0.39
N ASP A 423 -12.39 7.58 -1.72
CA ASP A 423 -11.95 8.74 -2.51
C ASP A 423 -12.76 10.01 -2.27
N ILE A 424 -14.04 9.91 -1.90
CA ILE A 424 -14.89 11.08 -1.65
C ILE A 424 -14.64 11.71 -0.26
N SER A 425 -13.83 11.10 0.59
CA SER A 425 -13.61 11.52 1.98
C SER A 425 -12.17 12.01 2.23
N ILE A 426 -12.00 12.94 3.17
CA ILE A 426 -10.70 13.22 3.82
C ILE A 426 -10.51 12.42 5.12
N VAL A 427 -11.55 11.71 5.57
CA VAL A 427 -11.51 10.78 6.72
C VAL A 427 -11.60 9.33 6.22
N ASN A 428 -10.53 8.58 6.48
CA ASN A 428 -10.45 7.14 6.23
C ASN A 428 -9.70 6.48 7.39
N THR A 429 -10.41 6.10 8.46
CA THR A 429 -9.78 5.45 9.62
C THR A 429 -9.40 4.01 9.30
N PRO A 430 -8.22 3.53 9.74
CA PRO A 430 -7.99 2.09 9.93
C PRO A 430 -9.05 1.49 10.86
N GLY A 431 -9.36 0.21 10.69
CA GLY A 431 -10.23 -0.54 11.58
C GLY A 431 -10.09 -2.03 11.29
N ASP A 432 -10.04 -2.90 12.31
CA ASP A 432 -9.97 -4.35 12.10
C ASP A 432 -11.32 -5.00 11.74
N TYR A 433 -12.40 -4.20 11.76
CA TYR A 433 -13.79 -4.61 11.46
C TYR A 433 -14.31 -5.74 12.37
N LYS A 434 -13.76 -5.90 13.58
CA LYS A 434 -14.19 -6.94 14.52
C LYS A 434 -15.13 -6.42 15.59
N GLY A 435 -15.98 -7.32 16.09
CA GLY A 435 -16.67 -7.16 17.37
C GLY A 435 -15.84 -7.79 18.48
N HIS A 436 -15.03 -7.00 19.19
CA HIS A 436 -14.22 -7.45 20.31
C HIS A 436 -15.06 -7.59 21.57
N TRP A 437 -14.96 -8.72 22.25
CA TRP A 437 -15.71 -9.05 23.46
C TRP A 437 -14.71 -9.24 24.61
N LEU A 438 -14.40 -8.12 25.26
CA LEU A 438 -13.41 -8.04 26.32
C LEU A 438 -14.04 -8.52 27.64
N ASP A 439 -13.24 -9.13 28.50
CA ASP A 439 -13.68 -9.46 29.86
C ASP A 439 -13.32 -8.30 30.81
N ILE A 440 -14.29 -7.86 31.62
CA ILE A 440 -14.11 -6.84 32.66
C ILE A 440 -13.68 -7.56 33.94
N LEU A 441 -12.48 -7.22 34.43
CA LEU A 441 -11.90 -7.84 35.61
C LEU A 441 -12.46 -7.22 36.91
N PRO A 442 -12.35 -7.89 38.07
CA PRO A 442 -12.98 -7.43 39.32
C PRO A 442 -12.54 -6.05 39.85
N ASP A 443 -11.41 -5.53 39.37
CA ASP A 443 -10.89 -4.19 39.66
C ASP A 443 -11.33 -3.12 38.65
N GLY A 444 -11.97 -3.51 37.55
CA GLY A 444 -12.42 -2.67 36.45
C GLY A 444 -11.50 -2.67 35.22
N SER A 445 -10.33 -3.31 35.28
CA SER A 445 -9.41 -3.44 34.14
C SER A 445 -9.96 -4.42 33.08
N LEU A 446 -9.32 -4.46 31.88
CA LEU A 446 -9.82 -5.18 30.70
C LEU A 446 -8.91 -6.34 30.28
N SER A 447 -9.51 -7.40 29.73
CA SER A 447 -8.79 -8.55 29.17
C SER A 447 -9.25 -8.86 27.74
N PHE A 448 -8.29 -8.86 26.80
CA PHE A 448 -8.52 -8.97 25.36
C PHE A 448 -8.48 -10.42 24.88
N ASN A 449 -9.55 -11.19 25.13
CA ASN A 449 -9.57 -12.64 24.92
C ASN A 449 -10.35 -13.10 23.68
N ARG A 450 -11.33 -12.34 23.18
CA ARG A 450 -12.32 -12.80 22.18
C ARG A 450 -12.70 -11.72 21.19
N SER A 451 -12.89 -12.09 19.92
CA SER A 451 -13.43 -11.20 18.88
C SER A 451 -14.18 -11.98 17.79
N ILE A 452 -15.18 -11.34 17.19
CA ILE A 452 -15.92 -11.84 16.01
C ILE A 452 -15.35 -11.13 14.78
N ASP A 453 -14.84 -11.88 13.81
CA ASP A 453 -14.16 -11.37 12.62
C ASP A 453 -15.13 -11.24 11.43
N PHE A 454 -15.91 -10.16 11.40
CA PHE A 454 -16.96 -9.94 10.41
C PHE A 454 -16.40 -9.91 8.98
N GLU A 455 -15.22 -9.30 8.80
CA GLU A 455 -14.55 -9.24 7.51
C GLU A 455 -14.32 -10.65 6.93
N SER A 456 -13.73 -11.57 7.72
CA SER A 456 -13.52 -12.96 7.26
C SER A 456 -14.83 -13.71 7.00
N ILE A 457 -15.86 -13.50 7.83
CA ILE A 457 -17.16 -14.19 7.72
C ILE A 457 -17.90 -13.78 6.45
N PHE A 458 -17.84 -12.50 6.05
CA PHE A 458 -18.64 -11.94 4.96
C PHE A 458 -17.84 -11.57 3.70
N THR A 459 -16.52 -11.88 3.66
CA THR A 459 -15.64 -11.66 2.49
C THR A 459 -16.23 -12.20 1.19
N ARG A 460 -16.79 -13.42 1.20
CA ARG A 460 -17.27 -14.11 -0.01
C ARG A 460 -18.61 -13.56 -0.54
N ASP A 461 -19.51 -13.19 0.35
CA ASP A 461 -20.92 -12.95 0.02
C ASP A 461 -21.29 -11.46 -0.11
N ARG A 462 -20.47 -10.57 0.47
CA ARG A 462 -20.73 -9.11 0.59
C ARG A 462 -19.48 -8.23 0.47
N GLY A 463 -18.40 -8.81 -0.05
CA GLY A 463 -17.10 -8.13 -0.21
C GLY A 463 -16.43 -7.73 1.12
N GLY A 464 -16.78 -8.40 2.22
CA GLY A 464 -16.39 -8.03 3.58
C GLY A 464 -17.56 -7.47 4.38
N ALA A 465 -17.31 -6.96 5.59
CA ALA A 465 -18.35 -6.40 6.45
C ALA A 465 -17.81 -5.43 7.49
N ARG A 466 -18.55 -4.34 7.71
CA ARG A 466 -18.11 -3.18 8.50
C ARG A 466 -19.09 -2.92 9.65
N PRO A 467 -18.97 -3.64 10.78
CA PRO A 467 -19.87 -3.50 11.94
C PRO A 467 -19.54 -2.22 12.70
N HIS A 468 -20.45 -1.23 12.69
CA HIS A 468 -20.17 0.06 13.30
C HIS A 468 -20.58 0.13 14.78
N SER A 469 -21.83 -0.21 15.10
CA SER A 469 -22.36 -0.17 16.47
C SER A 469 -23.19 -1.40 16.79
N SER A 470 -23.50 -1.57 18.09
CA SER A 470 -24.14 -2.78 18.58
C SER A 470 -25.05 -2.58 19.79
N VAL A 471 -26.04 -3.47 19.94
CA VAL A 471 -26.90 -3.58 21.13
C VAL A 471 -26.82 -5.01 21.66
N ILE A 472 -26.69 -5.14 22.99
CA ILE A 472 -26.56 -6.43 23.69
C ILE A 472 -27.90 -6.77 24.36
N PHE A 473 -28.43 -7.98 24.14
CA PHE A 473 -29.59 -8.51 24.87
C PHE A 473 -29.15 -9.66 25.78
N ASP A 474 -29.45 -9.58 27.08
CA ASP A 474 -29.40 -10.71 28.01
C ASP A 474 -30.81 -11.33 28.17
N LEU A 475 -30.96 -12.49 27.55
CA LEU A 475 -32.15 -13.34 27.47
C LEU A 475 -32.17 -14.42 28.57
N THR A 476 -31.38 -14.31 29.64
CA THR A 476 -31.39 -15.28 30.76
C THR A 476 -32.78 -15.41 31.42
N ASP A 477 -33.60 -14.36 31.36
CA ASP A 477 -35.07 -14.48 31.45
C ASP A 477 -35.69 -14.05 30.10
N PRO A 478 -36.08 -15.01 29.23
CA PRO A 478 -36.70 -14.68 27.94
C PRO A 478 -38.05 -13.96 28.02
N LYS A 479 -38.70 -13.92 29.19
CA LYS A 479 -39.95 -13.17 29.40
C LYS A 479 -39.72 -11.71 29.79
N ASN A 480 -38.55 -11.40 30.33
CA ASN A 480 -38.13 -10.06 30.71
C ASN A 480 -36.70 -9.80 30.19
N PRO A 481 -36.48 -9.84 28.86
CA PRO A 481 -35.15 -9.68 28.29
C PRO A 481 -34.51 -8.38 28.80
N LYS A 482 -33.28 -8.49 29.29
CA LYS A 482 -32.48 -7.33 29.68
C LYS A 482 -31.82 -6.77 28.43
N THR A 483 -32.56 -5.90 27.78
CA THR A 483 -31.99 -4.76 27.06
C THR A 483 -31.37 -3.78 28.07
N GLU A 484 -30.92 -2.62 27.60
CA GLU A 484 -30.01 -1.68 28.28
C GLU A 484 -30.63 -0.92 29.47
N ARG A 485 -31.08 -1.64 30.50
CA ARG A 485 -31.71 -1.06 31.69
C ARG A 485 -30.70 -0.49 32.68
N ARG A 486 -30.34 0.79 32.51
CA ARG A 486 -30.02 1.62 33.68
C ARG A 486 -31.26 1.70 34.59
N LYS A 487 -31.10 1.62 35.91
CA LYS A 487 -32.21 1.60 36.88
C LYS A 487 -32.82 2.99 37.07
N GLU A 488 -33.63 3.45 36.14
CA GLU A 488 -34.64 4.47 36.48
C GLU A 488 -35.73 3.84 37.35
N THR A 489 -36.28 4.62 38.29
CA THR A 489 -37.09 4.07 39.40
C THR A 489 -38.51 3.77 38.91
N ARG A 490 -39.16 2.74 39.47
CA ARG A 490 -40.53 2.38 39.07
C ARG A 490 -41.49 3.56 39.25
N PHE A 491 -42.15 3.99 38.17
CA PHE A 491 -43.36 4.81 38.26
C PHE A 491 -44.46 4.03 39.02
N ALA A 492 -44.69 4.44 40.27
CA ALA A 492 -45.70 3.87 41.16
C ALA A 492 -46.57 5.01 41.73
N GLY A 493 -47.27 5.72 40.85
CA GLY A 493 -48.16 6.83 41.19
C GLY A 493 -49.31 6.90 40.20
N GLY A 494 -50.45 6.29 40.55
CA GLY A 494 -51.64 6.33 39.71
C GLY A 494 -52.39 7.65 39.87
N VAL A 495 -52.50 8.42 38.78
CA VAL A 495 -53.41 9.57 38.68
C VAL A 495 -54.36 9.33 37.51
N SER A 496 -55.63 9.11 37.82
CA SER A 496 -56.69 9.07 36.82
C SER A 496 -57.07 10.47 36.37
N ASN A 497 -57.31 10.67 35.08
CA ASN A 497 -58.45 11.48 34.66
C ASN A 497 -58.95 11.10 33.26
N LYS A 498 -60.26 11.31 33.05
CA LYS A 498 -60.96 11.07 31.79
C LYS A 498 -60.99 12.34 30.94
N PHE A 499 -61.00 12.21 29.63
CA PHE A 499 -61.67 13.13 28.71
C PHE A 499 -62.25 12.34 27.51
N PRO A 500 -63.21 12.86 26.72
CA PRO A 500 -64.33 12.05 26.27
C PRO A 500 -64.32 11.74 24.77
N THR A 501 -65.22 10.83 24.38
CA THR A 501 -65.69 10.64 23.01
C THR A 501 -66.50 11.84 22.52
N GLU A 502 -66.32 12.26 21.27
CA GLU A 502 -67.41 12.34 20.28
C GLU A 502 -66.87 12.50 18.84
N LEU A 503 -67.74 12.24 17.86
CA LEU A 503 -67.45 12.23 16.41
C LEU A 503 -67.97 13.53 15.75
N PRO A 504 -67.67 13.79 14.46
CA PRO A 504 -68.57 13.27 13.42
C PRO A 504 -67.86 12.65 12.20
N GLU A 505 -68.62 11.90 11.41
CA GLU A 505 -68.19 11.20 10.20
C GLU A 505 -68.30 12.05 8.91
N SER A 506 -68.02 11.39 7.77
CA SER A 506 -68.50 11.64 6.39
C SER A 506 -67.64 12.50 5.46
N SER A 507 -67.60 12.26 4.13
CA SER A 507 -67.86 11.05 3.32
C SER A 507 -67.43 11.32 1.85
N VAL A 508 -67.18 10.26 1.05
CA VAL A 508 -66.95 10.30 -0.43
C VAL A 508 -65.62 10.99 -0.85
N GLY A 509 -64.90 10.61 -1.92
CA GLY A 509 -64.98 9.43 -2.78
C GLY A 509 -64.57 9.72 -4.25
N PHE A 510 -63.93 8.72 -4.89
CA PHE A 510 -63.81 8.53 -6.36
C PHE A 510 -63.15 9.61 -7.27
N LEU A 511 -61.89 9.31 -7.65
CA LEU A 511 -61.44 9.02 -9.04
C LEU A 511 -61.42 10.07 -10.19
N LEU A 512 -60.49 9.79 -11.13
CA LEU A 512 -60.43 10.16 -12.56
C LEU A 512 -60.02 11.58 -13.01
N SER A 513 -58.69 11.76 -13.07
CA SER A 513 -57.92 11.88 -14.33
C SER A 513 -58.65 12.24 -15.64
N PHE A 514 -58.10 13.22 -16.37
CA PHE A 514 -58.09 13.25 -17.85
C PHE A 514 -56.87 14.05 -18.37
N LEU A 515 -56.43 13.96 -19.64
CA LEU A 515 -55.90 12.84 -20.46
C LEU A 515 -55.44 13.45 -21.83
N VAL A 516 -55.18 12.61 -22.84
CA VAL A 516 -55.03 12.93 -24.29
C VAL A 516 -53.77 13.78 -24.64
N VAL A 517 -53.05 13.62 -25.77
CA VAL A 517 -53.41 13.06 -27.09
C VAL A 517 -52.28 12.21 -27.75
N TYR A 518 -52.60 10.92 -28.05
CA TYR A 518 -52.23 10.03 -29.19
C TYR A 518 -50.80 10.02 -29.79
N GLY A 519 -50.26 8.91 -30.34
CA GLY A 519 -50.78 7.58 -30.76
C GLY A 519 -49.69 6.85 -31.59
N LEU A 520 -49.83 5.74 -32.35
CA LEU A 520 -50.73 4.56 -32.55
C LEU A 520 -49.98 3.66 -33.61
N TYR A 521 -50.21 2.37 -33.94
CA TYR A 521 -51.18 1.32 -33.57
C TYR A 521 -50.63 -0.08 -33.99
N ALA A 522 -50.65 -1.12 -33.12
CA ALA A 522 -50.82 -2.57 -33.43
C ALA A 522 -49.88 -3.33 -34.44
N PRO A 523 -49.93 -4.68 -34.57
CA PRO A 523 -50.36 -5.77 -33.66
C PRO A 523 -49.21 -6.81 -33.39
N TRP A 524 -49.56 -8.05 -33.01
CA TRP A 524 -48.66 -9.12 -32.52
C TRP A 524 -47.78 -9.86 -33.54
N SER A 525 -46.68 -10.41 -32.99
CA SER A 525 -46.13 -11.78 -33.17
C SER A 525 -44.84 -11.99 -33.96
N SER A 526 -44.01 -12.88 -33.39
CA SER A 526 -42.97 -13.71 -34.01
C SER A 526 -41.60 -13.07 -34.31
N PHE A 527 -40.55 -13.76 -33.83
CA PHE A 527 -39.12 -13.61 -34.16
C PHE A 527 -38.44 -12.24 -33.94
N ILE A 528 -37.74 -12.12 -32.81
CA ILE A 528 -36.26 -12.09 -32.80
C ILE A 528 -35.76 -12.65 -31.46
N ASP A 529 -34.64 -13.37 -31.52
CA ASP A 529 -34.03 -14.03 -30.36
C ASP A 529 -33.29 -13.01 -29.47
N ALA A 530 -33.71 -12.89 -28.21
CA ALA A 530 -33.07 -12.01 -27.23
C ALA A 530 -31.84 -12.64 -26.55
N GLY A 531 -31.52 -13.90 -26.85
CA GLY A 531 -30.39 -14.65 -26.29
C GLY A 531 -29.01 -14.23 -26.82
N ARG A 532 -28.67 -12.93 -26.80
CA ARG A 532 -27.32 -12.44 -27.16
C ARG A 532 -27.01 -10.98 -26.77
N TRP A 533 -26.96 -10.65 -25.47
CA TRP A 533 -26.07 -9.56 -24.98
C TRP A 533 -25.50 -9.75 -23.56
N PHE A 534 -25.60 -10.95 -22.99
CA PHE A 534 -24.84 -11.41 -21.83
C PHE A 534 -24.31 -12.83 -22.07
N PRO A 535 -23.01 -13.02 -22.36
CA PRO A 535 -22.39 -14.34 -22.33
C PRO A 535 -21.88 -14.61 -20.90
N GLY A 536 -22.65 -15.34 -20.11
CA GLY A 536 -22.33 -15.62 -18.71
C GLY A 536 -23.54 -15.55 -17.80
N THR A 537 -24.46 -16.51 -17.96
CA THR A 537 -25.12 -17.05 -16.77
C THR A 537 -24.01 -17.65 -15.91
N PHE A 538 -23.76 -17.09 -14.73
CA PHE A 538 -22.96 -17.79 -13.74
C PHE A 538 -23.71 -19.07 -13.39
N ASN A 539 -23.16 -20.21 -13.79
CA ASN A 539 -23.41 -21.43 -13.05
C ASN A 539 -23.01 -21.18 -11.59
N GLU A 540 -23.60 -21.91 -10.66
CA GLU A 540 -23.10 -21.99 -9.30
C GLU A 540 -21.58 -22.26 -9.36
N PRO A 541 -20.74 -21.55 -8.58
CA PRO A 541 -19.35 -21.94 -8.49
C PRO A 541 -19.32 -23.35 -7.92
N ASP A 542 -18.83 -24.31 -8.72
CA ASP A 542 -18.48 -25.63 -8.19
C ASP A 542 -17.63 -25.42 -6.94
N ILE A 543 -18.00 -26.11 -5.86
CA ILE A 543 -17.20 -26.18 -4.63
C ILE A 543 -15.79 -26.55 -5.08
N ASP A 544 -14.77 -25.74 -4.73
CA ASP A 544 -13.39 -25.85 -5.25
C ASP A 544 -12.75 -27.21 -4.89
N ALA A 545 -13.08 -28.22 -5.70
CA ALA A 545 -12.79 -29.63 -5.44
C ALA A 545 -11.35 -30.01 -5.77
N ASP A 546 -10.69 -29.23 -6.63
CA ASP A 546 -9.25 -29.28 -6.90
C ASP A 546 -8.43 -28.43 -5.91
N ASN A 547 -9.08 -27.55 -5.15
CA ASN A 547 -8.49 -26.64 -4.17
C ASN A 547 -7.42 -25.73 -4.82
N ASP A 548 -7.67 -25.24 -6.05
CA ASP A 548 -6.70 -24.56 -6.92
C ASP A 548 -6.99 -23.08 -7.21
N LEU A 549 -7.98 -22.50 -6.50
CA LEU A 549 -8.40 -21.10 -6.66
C LEU A 549 -7.73 -20.14 -5.66
N TYR A 550 -7.14 -19.07 -6.19
CA TYR A 550 -6.46 -18.00 -5.44
C TYR A 550 -7.04 -16.63 -5.80
N LEU A 551 -6.88 -15.64 -4.93
CA LEU A 551 -6.96 -14.24 -5.33
C LEU A 551 -5.65 -13.87 -6.03
N VAL A 552 -5.73 -13.46 -7.30
CA VAL A 552 -4.58 -13.10 -8.13
C VAL A 552 -4.69 -11.67 -8.62
N GLY A 553 -3.58 -10.94 -8.62
CA GLY A 553 -3.51 -9.55 -9.08
C GLY A 553 -2.16 -9.23 -9.70
N ALA A 554 -2.13 -8.40 -10.74
CA ALA A 554 -0.92 -8.08 -11.49
C ALA A 554 -0.90 -6.60 -11.91
N GLY A 555 0.17 -5.89 -11.58
CA GLY A 555 0.28 -4.44 -11.79
C GLY A 555 1.68 -4.01 -12.18
N ARG A 556 1.76 -2.89 -12.91
CA ARG A 556 3.03 -2.33 -13.41
C ARG A 556 2.99 -0.81 -13.35
N ALA A 557 4.09 -0.18 -12.97
CA ALA A 557 4.24 1.28 -13.03
C ALA A 557 5.71 1.70 -13.24
N ASP A 558 5.89 2.89 -13.80
CA ASP A 558 7.19 3.50 -14.10
C ASP A 558 7.96 3.86 -12.82
N ILE A 559 9.23 3.49 -12.75
CA ILE A 559 10.19 3.82 -11.67
C ILE A 559 11.44 4.54 -12.20
N THR A 560 11.38 5.10 -13.42
CA THR A 560 12.53 5.73 -14.10
C THR A 560 12.96 7.00 -13.36
N GLY A 561 14.02 6.86 -12.56
CA GLY A 561 14.69 7.97 -11.90
C GLY A 561 15.47 8.89 -12.85
N PRO A 562 16.34 9.77 -12.32
CA PRO A 562 17.17 10.70 -13.08
C PRO A 562 17.91 10.08 -14.27
N VAL A 563 17.54 10.47 -15.51
CA VAL A 563 18.16 9.91 -16.74
C VAL A 563 19.45 10.63 -17.17
N VAL A 564 19.87 11.68 -16.46
CA VAL A 564 21.12 12.41 -16.73
C VAL A 564 21.87 12.76 -15.44
N GLU A 565 23.17 13.05 -15.53
CA GLU A 565 24.05 13.63 -14.49
C GLU A 565 24.22 12.81 -13.18
N ILE A 566 23.39 11.79 -12.94
CA ILE A 566 23.48 10.84 -11.82
C ILE A 566 24.28 9.61 -12.25
N ASN A 567 25.04 9.04 -11.32
CA ASN A 567 25.80 7.81 -11.52
C ASN A 567 24.88 6.59 -11.68
N MET A 568 25.16 5.70 -12.61
CA MET A 568 24.49 4.40 -12.71
C MET A 568 24.86 3.50 -11.53
N MET A 569 23.93 2.63 -11.11
CA MET A 569 24.16 1.68 -10.02
C MET A 569 24.53 0.30 -10.54
N GLY A 570 25.70 -0.21 -10.16
CA GLY A 570 26.18 -1.53 -10.55
C GLY A 570 27.71 -1.57 -10.65
N TYR A 571 28.25 -1.02 -11.73
CA TYR A 571 29.69 -1.09 -12.08
C TYR A 571 30.64 -0.28 -11.19
N ALA A 572 30.13 0.55 -10.29
CA ALA A 572 30.92 1.35 -9.33
C ALA A 572 31.93 2.35 -9.95
N ASP A 573 31.91 2.63 -11.26
CA ASP A 573 32.69 3.74 -11.85
C ASP A 573 31.96 5.09 -11.61
N PRO A 574 32.52 6.05 -10.85
CA PRO A 574 31.94 7.37 -10.64
C PRO A 574 31.92 8.26 -11.90
N LYS A 575 32.50 7.82 -13.03
CA LYS A 575 32.37 8.45 -14.35
C LYS A 575 31.17 7.98 -15.16
N GLN A 576 30.58 6.83 -14.82
CA GLN A 576 29.40 6.30 -15.51
C GLN A 576 28.16 7.10 -15.09
N LEU A 577 27.99 8.28 -15.70
CA LEU A 577 26.87 9.18 -15.47
C LEU A 577 25.83 9.02 -16.59
N GLY A 578 24.55 9.14 -16.25
CA GLY A 578 23.48 9.16 -17.22
C GLY A 578 23.65 10.28 -18.25
N THR A 579 23.37 9.98 -19.52
CA THR A 579 23.29 10.92 -20.64
C THR A 579 21.97 10.80 -21.41
N GLY A 580 21.03 9.97 -20.97
CA GLY A 580 19.81 9.69 -21.71
C GLY A 580 19.10 8.40 -21.29
N LEU A 581 18.14 7.98 -22.11
CA LEU A 581 17.24 6.87 -21.86
C LEU A 581 17.09 6.02 -23.14
N ARG A 582 17.28 4.71 -23.02
CA ARG A 582 16.97 3.72 -24.07
C ARG A 582 15.72 2.89 -23.74
N GLN A 583 15.45 2.70 -22.45
CA GLN A 583 14.25 2.00 -21.99
C GLN A 583 13.83 2.49 -20.61
N ARG A 584 12.55 2.92 -20.48
CA ARG A 584 11.87 3.13 -19.19
C ARG A 584 12.00 1.91 -18.26
N LEU A 585 12.23 2.17 -16.98
CA LEU A 585 12.34 1.19 -15.90
C LEU A 585 10.97 0.99 -15.22
N TYR A 586 10.59 -0.24 -14.89
CA TYR A 586 9.30 -0.55 -14.27
C TYR A 586 9.43 -1.35 -12.96
N ALA A 587 8.53 -1.06 -12.02
CA ALA A 587 8.15 -2.00 -10.98
C ALA A 587 7.00 -2.87 -11.48
N ARG A 588 7.09 -4.19 -11.26
CA ARG A 588 6.09 -5.20 -11.62
C ARG A 588 5.66 -5.95 -10.37
N ALA A 589 4.42 -5.75 -9.96
CA ALA A 589 3.84 -6.34 -8.76
C ALA A 589 2.95 -7.55 -9.13
N PHE A 590 3.20 -8.67 -8.46
CA PHE A 590 2.40 -9.88 -8.50
C PHE A 590 1.86 -10.14 -7.11
N ILE A 591 0.55 -10.19 -6.96
CA ILE A 591 -0.12 -10.44 -5.68
C ILE A 591 -0.83 -11.79 -5.76
N VAL A 592 -0.62 -12.60 -4.73
CA VAL A 592 -1.34 -13.87 -4.53
C VAL A 592 -1.90 -13.87 -3.11
N GLY A 593 -3.15 -14.29 -2.95
CA GLY A 593 -3.79 -14.45 -1.66
C GLY A 593 -4.80 -15.59 -1.61
N SER A 594 -5.12 -16.04 -0.41
CA SER A 594 -6.17 -17.00 -0.16
C SER A 594 -7.55 -16.40 -0.48
N THR A 595 -8.43 -17.22 -1.04
CA THR A 595 -9.88 -16.97 -1.21
C THR A 595 -10.68 -17.18 0.07
N GLU A 596 -10.01 -17.55 1.17
CA GLU A 596 -10.61 -17.80 2.49
C GLU A 596 -10.18 -16.75 3.53
N ARG A 597 -8.94 -16.26 3.43
CA ARG A 597 -8.28 -15.49 4.49
C ARG A 597 -7.59 -14.26 3.90
N ARG A 598 -8.21 -13.09 4.06
CA ARG A 598 -7.72 -11.77 3.59
C ARG A 598 -6.24 -11.49 3.91
N ASN A 599 -5.75 -11.97 5.06
CA ASN A 599 -4.37 -11.78 5.53
C ASN A 599 -3.37 -12.86 5.04
N ASP A 600 -3.82 -14.04 4.63
CA ASP A 600 -2.97 -15.07 4.01
C ASP A 600 -2.74 -14.65 2.54
N ARG A 601 -1.88 -13.64 2.35
CA ARG A 601 -1.62 -12.94 1.08
C ARG A 601 -0.18 -12.42 1.05
N PHE A 602 0.45 -12.35 -0.13
CA PHE A 602 1.75 -11.69 -0.31
C PHE A 602 1.87 -10.92 -1.63
N ILE A 603 2.88 -10.04 -1.69
CA ILE A 603 3.31 -9.30 -2.87
C ILE A 603 4.73 -9.74 -3.24
N TYR A 604 4.93 -10.16 -4.49
CA TYR A 604 6.24 -10.34 -5.10
C TYR A 604 6.48 -9.23 -6.13
N LEU A 605 7.52 -8.43 -5.92
CA LEU A 605 7.88 -7.30 -6.78
C LEU A 605 9.14 -7.61 -7.57
N VAL A 606 9.12 -7.39 -8.89
CA VAL A 606 10.30 -7.37 -9.76
C VAL A 606 10.50 -5.94 -10.26
N LEU A 607 11.63 -5.32 -9.88
CA LEU A 607 12.00 -3.96 -10.25
C LEU A 607 13.11 -3.96 -11.31
N ASP A 608 13.03 -3.05 -12.28
CA ASP A 608 14.11 -2.77 -13.24
C ASP A 608 15.27 -1.98 -12.60
N THR A 609 15.74 -2.43 -11.43
CA THR A 609 16.82 -1.86 -10.59
C THR A 609 17.95 -2.87 -10.35
N GLN A 610 19.09 -2.40 -9.82
CA GLN A 610 20.23 -3.24 -9.42
C GLN A 610 19.88 -4.21 -8.26
N SER A 611 18.99 -3.82 -7.35
CA SER A 611 18.58 -4.63 -6.19
C SER A 611 17.27 -4.11 -5.57
N GLY A 612 16.72 -4.88 -4.62
CA GLY A 612 15.87 -4.31 -3.56
C GLY A 612 16.72 -3.85 -2.37
N ASP A 613 16.29 -2.78 -1.69
CA ASP A 613 17.04 -2.14 -0.62
C ASP A 613 16.16 -1.70 0.55
N THR A 614 16.75 -1.65 1.76
CA THR A 614 16.08 -1.38 3.02
C THR A 614 15.31 -0.05 3.01
N ALA A 615 15.88 1.01 2.44
CA ALA A 615 15.25 2.33 2.38
C ALA A 615 14.01 2.32 1.47
N VAL A 616 14.10 1.64 0.32
CA VAL A 616 12.99 1.51 -0.63
C VAL A 616 11.89 0.62 -0.03
N ARG A 617 12.28 -0.48 0.61
CA ARG A 617 11.38 -1.39 1.33
C ARG A 617 10.62 -0.67 2.45
N TYR A 618 11.28 0.18 3.22
CA TYR A 618 10.65 0.97 4.28
C TYR A 618 9.73 2.05 3.71
N GLY A 619 10.17 2.78 2.68
CA GLY A 619 9.34 3.78 2.00
C GLY A 619 8.05 3.21 1.40
N VAL A 620 8.14 2.03 0.78
CA VAL A 620 6.96 1.32 0.26
C VAL A 620 6.06 0.83 1.39
N LEU A 621 6.59 0.28 2.48
CA LEU A 621 5.77 -0.16 3.61
C LEU A 621 5.08 1.00 4.34
N HIS A 622 5.76 2.15 4.50
CA HIS A 622 5.15 3.38 5.01
C HIS A 622 4.04 3.88 4.08
N GLY A 623 4.33 3.97 2.78
CA GLY A 623 3.35 4.40 1.79
C GLY A 623 2.12 3.50 1.71
N LEU A 624 2.27 2.18 1.91
CA LEU A 624 1.14 1.26 2.00
C LEU A 624 0.27 1.52 3.23
N ALA A 625 0.87 1.85 4.39
CA ALA A 625 0.10 2.28 5.55
C ALA A 625 -0.63 3.62 5.29
N GLU A 626 0.00 4.56 4.58
CA GLU A 626 -0.62 5.81 4.13
C GLU A 626 -1.77 5.60 3.12
N LEU A 627 -1.83 4.47 2.41
CA LEU A 627 -2.96 4.12 1.53
C LEU A 627 -4.21 3.62 2.30
N GLY A 628 -4.09 3.34 3.60
CA GLY A 628 -5.21 2.93 4.47
C GLY A 628 -5.48 1.42 4.52
N PHE A 629 -6.58 1.03 5.19
CA PHE A 629 -6.85 -0.35 5.60
C PHE A 629 -6.89 -1.39 4.47
N GLU A 630 -7.24 -1.01 3.24
CA GLU A 630 -7.21 -1.97 2.12
C GLU A 630 -5.80 -2.53 1.86
N TYR A 631 -4.75 -1.84 2.32
CA TYR A 631 -3.36 -2.25 2.21
C TYR A 631 -2.75 -2.74 3.53
N SER A 632 -3.47 -2.72 4.65
CA SER A 632 -2.89 -3.00 5.98
C SER A 632 -2.55 -4.46 6.25
N MET A 633 -2.93 -5.40 5.37
CA MET A 633 -2.42 -6.76 5.44
C MET A 633 -0.96 -6.85 4.95
N TYR A 634 -0.44 -5.84 4.24
CA TYR A 634 0.93 -5.83 3.74
C TYR A 634 1.91 -5.27 4.78
N GLY A 635 2.91 -6.07 5.13
CA GLY A 635 3.98 -5.73 6.07
C GLY A 635 5.30 -6.38 5.68
N HIS A 636 6.30 -6.33 6.57
CA HIS A 636 7.59 -7.01 6.33
C HIS A 636 7.44 -8.51 6.01
N HIS A 637 6.45 -9.17 6.62
CA HIS A 637 6.19 -10.60 6.51
C HIS A 637 5.88 -11.08 5.08
N ASN A 638 5.13 -10.28 4.31
CA ASN A 638 4.52 -10.70 3.06
C ASN A 638 4.76 -9.75 1.87
N LEU A 639 5.70 -8.82 1.97
CA LEU A 639 6.21 -8.06 0.82
C LEU A 639 7.64 -8.52 0.51
N ALA A 640 7.91 -8.86 -0.75
CA ALA A 640 9.26 -9.12 -1.28
C ALA A 640 9.59 -8.12 -2.39
N LEU A 641 10.70 -7.40 -2.24
CA LEU A 641 11.17 -6.37 -3.16
C LEU A 641 12.42 -6.86 -3.89
N THR A 642 12.32 -7.42 -5.11
CA THR A 642 13.48 -7.98 -5.84
C THR A 642 13.91 -7.12 -7.02
N GLY A 643 15.23 -7.07 -7.27
CA GLY A 643 15.80 -6.43 -8.44
C GLY A 643 16.00 -7.40 -9.61
N THR A 644 15.84 -6.90 -10.83
CA THR A 644 16.34 -7.54 -12.07
C THR A 644 17.86 -7.53 -12.16
N HIS A 645 18.55 -6.79 -11.29
CA HIS A 645 20.00 -6.59 -11.28
C HIS A 645 20.53 -5.92 -12.56
N SER A 646 19.80 -4.94 -13.10
CA SER A 646 20.30 -4.04 -14.15
C SER A 646 21.41 -3.13 -13.61
N HIS A 647 22.56 -3.11 -14.29
CA HIS A 647 23.67 -2.18 -14.03
C HIS A 647 23.51 -0.85 -14.79
N SER A 648 22.42 -0.67 -15.54
CA SER A 648 22.10 0.54 -16.32
C SER A 648 20.90 1.33 -15.77
N GLY A 649 20.55 1.13 -14.49
CA GLY A 649 19.61 1.99 -13.75
C GLY A 649 20.34 3.15 -13.04
N PRO A 650 19.66 4.28 -12.73
CA PRO A 650 20.25 5.37 -11.97
C PRO A 650 20.48 4.94 -10.51
N GLY A 651 21.54 5.45 -9.87
CA GLY A 651 21.89 5.17 -8.48
C GLY A 651 21.42 6.24 -7.49
N ALA A 652 22.14 6.35 -6.37
CA ALA A 652 21.87 7.27 -5.26
C ALA A 652 20.58 7.02 -4.45
N TRP A 653 20.11 5.78 -4.33
CA TRP A 653 18.88 5.42 -3.57
C TRP A 653 19.07 4.32 -2.52
N LEU A 654 20.28 3.76 -2.38
CA LEU A 654 20.60 2.67 -1.45
C LEU A 654 20.78 3.19 -0.02
N ASN A 655 20.38 2.39 0.97
CA ASN A 655 20.33 2.78 2.39
C ASN A 655 21.72 2.95 3.04
N TYR A 656 22.71 2.16 2.64
CA TYR A 656 24.01 2.09 3.33
C TYR A 656 25.10 2.92 2.63
N LEU A 657 26.06 3.45 3.38
CA LEU A 657 27.00 4.45 2.85
C LEU A 657 27.94 3.90 1.76
N LEU A 658 28.40 2.65 1.84
CA LEU A 658 29.41 2.11 0.92
C LEU A 658 29.03 2.28 -0.58
N PRO A 659 27.85 1.83 -1.05
CA PRO A 659 27.43 2.04 -2.44
C PRO A 659 27.01 3.49 -2.77
N GLN A 660 26.75 4.33 -1.78
CA GLN A 660 26.50 5.77 -2.02
C GLN A 660 27.79 6.52 -2.44
N ILE A 661 28.99 5.97 -2.21
CA ILE A 661 30.27 6.67 -2.47
C ILE A 661 30.45 7.02 -3.94
N THR A 662 30.22 6.08 -4.87
CA THR A 662 30.43 6.30 -6.32
C THR A 662 29.39 7.28 -6.88
N SER A 663 28.17 7.18 -6.36
CA SER A 663 27.03 8.03 -6.71
C SER A 663 27.02 9.39 -6.01
N LYS A 664 28.02 9.67 -5.16
CA LYS A 664 28.23 10.93 -4.42
C LYS A 664 27.15 11.22 -3.37
N GLY A 665 26.48 10.20 -2.87
CA GLY A 665 25.48 10.28 -1.81
C GLY A 665 24.11 9.74 -2.20
N PHE A 666 23.07 10.31 -1.60
CA PHE A 666 21.67 9.94 -1.80
C PHE A 666 20.91 11.05 -2.54
N ASP A 667 20.07 10.70 -3.51
CA ASP A 667 19.23 11.61 -4.31
C ASP A 667 17.75 11.24 -4.09
N GLN A 668 16.98 12.18 -3.55
CA GLN A 668 15.56 11.97 -3.25
C GLN A 668 14.69 11.80 -4.50
N GLN A 669 15.11 12.29 -5.67
CA GLN A 669 14.40 12.09 -6.94
C GLN A 669 14.63 10.67 -7.48
N SER A 670 15.83 10.11 -7.35
CA SER A 670 16.07 8.67 -7.57
C SER A 670 15.22 7.80 -6.64
N TYR A 671 15.26 8.09 -5.33
CA TYR A 671 14.55 7.31 -4.32
C TYR A 671 13.02 7.34 -4.49
N ARG A 672 12.43 8.54 -4.66
CA ARG A 672 10.99 8.70 -4.80
C ARG A 672 10.43 8.08 -6.08
N ALA A 673 11.16 8.14 -7.20
CA ALA A 673 10.76 7.45 -8.42
C ALA A 673 10.52 5.95 -8.19
N ILE A 674 11.42 5.30 -7.43
CA ILE A 674 11.30 3.88 -7.12
C ILE A 674 10.17 3.62 -6.12
N VAL A 675 10.10 4.38 -5.01
CA VAL A 675 9.07 4.17 -3.98
C VAL A 675 7.65 4.46 -4.51
N ASP A 676 7.43 5.65 -5.05
CA ASP A 676 6.11 6.14 -5.44
C ASP A 676 5.59 5.34 -6.66
N GLY A 677 6.48 4.96 -7.59
CA GLY A 677 6.17 4.06 -8.71
C GLY A 677 5.90 2.62 -8.23
N THR A 678 6.65 2.08 -7.27
CA THR A 678 6.37 0.75 -6.69
C THR A 678 5.01 0.72 -5.98
N LEU A 679 4.66 1.78 -5.24
CA LEU A 679 3.34 1.95 -4.63
C LEU A 679 2.22 1.96 -5.68
N LEU A 680 2.42 2.64 -6.82
CA LEU A 680 1.46 2.63 -7.94
C LEU A 680 1.35 1.26 -8.61
N ALA A 681 2.44 0.50 -8.73
CA ALA A 681 2.41 -0.89 -9.23
C ALA A 681 1.64 -1.82 -8.29
N ILE A 682 1.85 -1.71 -6.97
CA ILE A 682 1.10 -2.48 -5.96
C ILE A 682 -0.38 -2.10 -5.98
N ARG A 683 -0.69 -0.80 -6.01
CA ARG A 683 -2.07 -0.30 -6.11
C ARG A 683 -2.79 -0.92 -7.30
N ARG A 684 -2.20 -0.83 -8.50
CA ARG A 684 -2.75 -1.43 -9.73
C ARG A 684 -2.95 -2.94 -9.63
N ALA A 685 -2.04 -3.66 -8.97
CA ALA A 685 -2.18 -5.09 -8.75
C ALA A 685 -3.28 -5.43 -7.72
N HIS A 686 -3.43 -4.62 -6.66
CA HIS A 686 -4.41 -4.80 -5.61
C HIS A 686 -5.84 -4.47 -6.06
N GLU A 687 -6.02 -3.36 -6.76
CA GLU A 687 -7.29 -2.94 -7.37
C GLU A 687 -7.74 -3.89 -8.50
N SER A 688 -6.83 -4.76 -8.98
CA SER A 688 -7.11 -5.84 -9.93
C SER A 688 -7.26 -7.23 -9.29
N LEU A 689 -7.37 -7.34 -7.96
CA LEU A 689 -7.47 -8.64 -7.29
C LEU A 689 -8.80 -9.32 -7.59
N GLU A 690 -8.73 -10.49 -8.21
CA GLU A 690 -9.89 -11.31 -8.55
C GLU A 690 -9.57 -12.81 -8.49
N PRO A 691 -10.58 -13.71 -8.37
CA PRO A 691 -10.34 -15.14 -8.33
C PRO A 691 -9.71 -15.68 -9.62
N GLY A 692 -8.72 -16.54 -9.47
CA GLY A 692 -7.98 -17.14 -10.57
C GLY A 692 -7.05 -18.27 -10.15
N HIS A 693 -6.51 -18.93 -11.14
CA HIS A 693 -5.69 -20.12 -10.98
C HIS A 693 -4.23 -19.81 -11.29
N LEU A 694 -3.34 -20.60 -10.69
CA LEU A 694 -1.90 -20.52 -10.90
C LEU A 694 -1.40 -21.81 -11.54
N SER A 695 -0.59 -21.67 -12.58
CA SER A 695 0.07 -22.78 -13.26
C SER A 695 1.58 -22.57 -13.23
N ILE A 696 2.36 -23.62 -12.98
CA ILE A 696 3.83 -23.59 -13.00
C ILE A 696 4.41 -24.56 -14.05
N GLY A 697 5.57 -24.19 -14.58
CA GLY A 697 6.39 -25.04 -15.44
C GLY A 697 7.82 -24.52 -15.53
N SER A 698 8.71 -25.31 -16.12
CA SER A 698 10.10 -24.93 -16.34
C SER A 698 10.55 -25.29 -17.75
N THR A 699 11.51 -24.54 -18.29
CA THR A 699 12.09 -24.74 -19.63
C THR A 699 13.59 -24.42 -19.61
N LYS A 700 14.33 -24.89 -20.62
CA LYS A 700 15.76 -24.59 -20.77
C LYS A 700 15.98 -23.32 -21.59
N VAL A 701 16.86 -22.44 -21.13
CA VAL A 701 17.37 -21.29 -21.89
C VAL A 701 18.85 -21.52 -22.19
N THR A 702 19.17 -21.85 -23.44
CA THR A 702 20.55 -22.02 -23.91
C THR A 702 21.13 -20.70 -24.40
N GLY A 703 22.46 -20.56 -24.35
CA GLY A 703 23.17 -19.39 -24.87
C GLY A 703 22.82 -18.03 -24.24
N ALA A 704 22.12 -17.98 -23.10
CA ALA A 704 21.79 -16.74 -22.39
C ALA A 704 22.73 -16.42 -21.21
N ASN A 705 23.47 -17.41 -20.70
CA ASN A 705 24.37 -17.25 -19.56
C ASN A 705 25.62 -18.16 -19.57
N ILE A 706 26.69 -17.73 -18.91
CA ILE A 706 27.92 -18.50 -18.61
C ILE A 706 28.43 -18.22 -17.19
N ASN A 707 29.30 -19.09 -16.65
CA ASN A 707 29.93 -18.85 -15.35
C ASN A 707 31.17 -17.96 -15.50
N ARG A 708 31.20 -16.80 -14.82
CA ARG A 708 32.33 -15.84 -14.87
C ARG A 708 33.43 -16.09 -13.84
N SER A 709 33.19 -17.02 -12.91
CA SER A 709 34.12 -17.45 -11.86
C SER A 709 34.24 -18.98 -11.82
N LEU A 710 34.33 -19.59 -13.01
CA LEU A 710 34.36 -21.05 -13.21
C LEU A 710 35.46 -21.75 -12.39
N TYR A 711 36.60 -21.09 -12.13
CA TYR A 711 37.65 -21.60 -11.24
C TYR A 711 37.17 -21.78 -9.78
N SER A 712 36.33 -20.86 -9.27
CA SER A 712 35.67 -21.01 -7.97
C SER A 712 34.59 -22.09 -8.00
N TYR A 713 33.77 -22.17 -9.05
CA TYR A 713 32.79 -23.24 -9.21
C TYR A 713 33.44 -24.63 -9.12
N MET A 714 34.60 -24.82 -9.78
CA MET A 714 35.37 -26.06 -9.78
C MET A 714 35.88 -26.50 -8.39
N ALA A 715 35.97 -25.59 -7.41
CA ALA A 715 36.35 -25.93 -6.04
C ALA A 715 35.23 -26.64 -5.25
N ASN A 716 33.98 -26.59 -5.71
CA ASN A 716 32.91 -27.42 -5.16
C ASN A 716 33.20 -28.92 -5.42
N PRO A 717 32.75 -29.84 -4.54
CA PRO A 717 33.00 -31.28 -4.68
C PRO A 717 32.64 -31.83 -6.06
N GLU A 718 33.49 -32.68 -6.61
CA GLU A 718 33.29 -33.23 -7.96
C GLU A 718 32.00 -34.07 -8.07
N GLU A 719 31.71 -34.87 -7.04
CA GLU A 719 30.46 -35.62 -6.89
C GLU A 719 29.20 -34.74 -6.82
N GLU A 720 29.32 -33.48 -6.41
CA GLU A 720 28.23 -32.51 -6.41
C GLU A 720 28.08 -31.88 -7.80
N ARG A 721 29.20 -31.42 -8.40
CA ARG A 721 29.23 -30.85 -9.75
C ARG A 721 28.72 -31.83 -10.81
N ALA A 722 29.05 -33.12 -10.68
CA ALA A 722 28.65 -34.18 -11.61
C ALA A 722 27.14 -34.34 -11.74
N LYS A 723 26.35 -33.97 -10.71
CA LYS A 723 24.87 -34.04 -10.73
C LYS A 723 24.23 -33.08 -11.74
N TYR A 724 24.97 -32.04 -12.17
CA TYR A 724 24.45 -30.94 -12.98
C TYR A 724 25.03 -30.91 -14.41
N ASN A 725 26.06 -31.71 -14.69
CA ASN A 725 26.67 -31.81 -16.02
C ASN A 725 25.85 -32.76 -16.90
N VAL A 726 25.21 -32.22 -17.94
CA VAL A 726 24.29 -32.96 -18.83
C VAL A 726 24.78 -32.98 -20.28
N SER A 727 25.47 -31.95 -20.75
CA SER A 727 25.99 -31.84 -22.13
C SER A 727 27.03 -30.72 -22.24
N ALA A 728 27.69 -30.58 -23.39
CA ALA A 728 28.63 -29.48 -23.63
C ALA A 728 28.00 -28.07 -23.54
N GLU A 729 26.69 -27.93 -23.81
CA GLU A 729 25.96 -26.65 -23.67
C GLU A 729 25.35 -26.44 -22.27
N ASN A 730 25.29 -27.51 -21.46
CA ASN A 730 24.81 -27.53 -20.09
C ASN A 730 25.78 -28.38 -19.24
N ASP A 731 26.98 -27.84 -19.04
CA ASP A 731 28.08 -28.43 -18.28
C ASP A 731 27.84 -28.41 -16.75
N GLY A 732 26.72 -27.82 -16.33
CA GLY A 732 26.34 -27.62 -14.94
C GLY A 732 26.96 -26.39 -14.28
N SER A 733 27.85 -25.63 -14.95
CA SER A 733 28.52 -24.46 -14.36
C SER A 733 27.59 -23.31 -14.02
N VAL A 734 26.44 -23.21 -14.69
CA VAL A 734 25.32 -22.30 -14.38
C VAL A 734 24.01 -23.06 -14.46
N GLU A 735 22.92 -22.50 -13.93
CA GLU A 735 21.58 -23.05 -14.21
C GLU A 735 21.05 -22.58 -15.56
N LYS A 736 20.48 -23.52 -16.31
CA LYS A 736 19.81 -23.29 -17.60
C LYS A 736 18.28 -23.28 -17.49
N ASP A 737 17.74 -23.59 -16.31
CA ASP A 737 16.29 -23.68 -16.08
C ASP A 737 15.67 -22.32 -15.79
N LEU A 738 14.75 -21.90 -16.66
CA LEU A 738 13.80 -20.82 -16.39
C LEU A 738 12.51 -21.45 -15.89
N THR A 739 12.09 -21.10 -14.67
CA THR A 739 10.80 -21.50 -14.10
C THR A 739 9.81 -20.36 -14.24
N LEU A 740 8.59 -20.64 -14.70
CA LEU A 740 7.53 -19.65 -14.96
C LEU A 740 6.26 -19.99 -14.15
N LEU A 741 5.74 -19.00 -13.46
CA LEU A 741 4.41 -18.97 -12.84
C LEU A 741 3.46 -18.14 -13.70
N LYS A 742 2.38 -18.75 -14.18
CA LYS A 742 1.34 -18.14 -15.03
C LYS A 742 0.12 -17.78 -14.18
N PHE A 743 -0.34 -16.54 -14.30
CA PHE A 743 -1.48 -15.99 -13.58
C PHE A 743 -2.68 -15.93 -14.52
N GLN A 744 -3.73 -16.71 -14.24
CA GLN A 744 -4.91 -16.84 -15.09
C GLN A 744 -6.19 -16.56 -14.30
N ARG A 745 -7.03 -15.65 -14.79
CA ARG A 745 -8.32 -15.32 -14.20
C ARG A 745 -9.34 -16.46 -14.39
N ALA A 746 -10.15 -16.73 -13.36
CA ALA A 746 -11.23 -17.72 -13.44
C ALA A 746 -12.42 -17.22 -14.29
N SER A 747 -12.82 -15.95 -14.14
CA SER A 747 -14.07 -15.42 -14.73
C SER A 747 -14.14 -15.35 -16.26
N ASP A 748 -12.99 -15.31 -16.95
CA ASP A 748 -12.94 -15.32 -18.43
C ASP A 748 -11.73 -16.07 -19.02
N GLY A 749 -11.00 -16.83 -18.20
CA GLY A 749 -9.83 -17.62 -18.61
C GLY A 749 -8.61 -16.81 -19.07
N LYS A 750 -8.64 -15.46 -19.04
CA LYS A 750 -7.52 -14.65 -19.55
C LYS A 750 -6.34 -14.61 -18.59
N SER A 751 -5.16 -14.57 -19.17
CA SER A 751 -3.91 -14.40 -18.43
C SER A 751 -3.73 -12.94 -18.02
N ILE A 752 -3.44 -12.68 -16.73
CA ILE A 752 -3.12 -11.33 -16.23
C ILE A 752 -1.61 -11.08 -16.13
N GLY A 753 -0.80 -12.14 -16.09
CA GLY A 753 0.65 -11.99 -16.07
C GLY A 753 1.43 -13.30 -16.09
N ALA A 754 2.76 -13.16 -16.16
CA ALA A 754 3.73 -14.22 -15.99
C ALA A 754 4.91 -13.72 -15.14
N LEU A 755 5.35 -14.54 -14.19
CA LEU A 755 6.52 -14.29 -13.35
C LEU A 755 7.54 -15.42 -13.56
N THR A 756 8.79 -15.07 -13.85
CA THR A 756 9.85 -16.06 -14.15
C THR A 756 11.07 -15.89 -13.25
N TRP A 757 11.72 -17.00 -12.90
CA TRP A 757 13.04 -17.02 -12.26
C TRP A 757 14.06 -17.66 -13.20
N PHE A 758 15.13 -16.93 -13.51
CA PHE A 758 16.26 -17.41 -14.32
C PHE A 758 17.52 -16.56 -14.05
N PRO A 759 18.70 -17.14 -13.75
CA PRO A 759 19.88 -16.35 -13.41
C PRO A 759 20.63 -15.86 -14.66
N THR A 760 20.77 -14.54 -14.80
CA THR A 760 21.59 -13.87 -15.83
C THR A 760 21.81 -12.42 -15.40
N HIS A 761 23.04 -12.01 -15.04
CA HIS A 761 23.33 -10.63 -14.61
C HIS A 761 22.79 -9.58 -15.62
N GLY A 762 22.33 -8.42 -15.13
CA GLY A 762 21.97 -7.28 -15.97
C GLY A 762 23.17 -6.44 -16.39
N THR A 763 24.19 -7.09 -16.97
CA THR A 763 25.47 -6.51 -17.43
C THR A 763 25.71 -6.78 -18.92
N SER A 764 24.65 -6.70 -19.72
CA SER A 764 24.77 -6.83 -21.19
C SER A 764 25.03 -5.47 -21.85
N MET A 765 24.44 -4.41 -21.30
CA MET A 765 24.93 -3.04 -21.46
C MET A 765 26.24 -2.93 -20.69
N LEU A 766 27.32 -2.57 -21.36
CA LEU A 766 28.68 -2.56 -20.82
C LEU A 766 28.93 -1.37 -19.88
N GLY A 767 30.02 -1.41 -19.10
CA GLY A 767 30.38 -0.34 -18.16
C GLY A 767 30.69 1.03 -18.79
N ASN A 768 30.81 1.12 -20.12
CA ASN A 768 30.91 2.39 -20.86
C ASN A 768 29.54 2.92 -21.35
N ASN A 769 28.45 2.19 -21.17
CA ASN A 769 27.09 2.67 -21.42
C ASN A 769 26.76 3.87 -20.52
N THR A 770 26.02 4.84 -21.06
CA THR A 770 25.48 5.99 -20.32
C THR A 770 23.97 6.23 -20.53
N LEU A 771 23.27 5.34 -21.24
CA LEU A 771 21.82 5.37 -21.44
C LEU A 771 21.09 4.49 -20.41
N ILE A 772 20.07 5.03 -19.74
CA ILE A 772 19.26 4.28 -18.78
C ILE A 772 18.48 3.14 -19.47
N SER A 773 18.50 1.95 -18.87
CA SER A 773 17.94 0.72 -19.44
C SER A 773 17.65 -0.35 -18.36
N GLY A 774 16.62 -1.18 -18.56
CA GLY A 774 16.35 -2.37 -17.73
C GLY A 774 17.24 -3.58 -18.05
N ASP A 775 18.25 -3.40 -18.91
CA ASP A 775 19.14 -4.44 -19.44
C ASP A 775 18.36 -5.65 -20.02
N ASN A 776 18.98 -6.82 -20.09
CA ASN A 776 18.42 -7.98 -20.81
C ASN A 776 17.09 -8.46 -20.22
N LYS A 777 16.84 -8.29 -18.92
CA LYS A 777 15.57 -8.63 -18.28
C LYS A 777 14.47 -7.60 -18.55
N GLY A 778 14.81 -6.31 -18.61
CA GLY A 778 13.91 -5.26 -19.10
C GLY A 778 13.51 -5.46 -20.56
N VAL A 779 14.44 -5.90 -21.42
CA VAL A 779 14.12 -6.33 -22.80
C VAL A 779 13.19 -7.54 -22.81
N ALA A 780 13.50 -8.59 -22.03
CA ALA A 780 12.68 -9.80 -22.00
C ALA A 780 11.23 -9.52 -21.57
N ALA A 781 11.07 -8.70 -20.52
CA ALA A 781 9.77 -8.21 -20.05
C ALA A 781 9.03 -7.41 -21.13
N TRP A 782 9.71 -6.45 -21.76
CA TRP A 782 9.15 -5.62 -22.83
C TRP A 782 8.69 -6.43 -24.05
N LEU A 783 9.48 -7.42 -24.50
CA LEU A 783 9.10 -8.32 -25.60
C LEU A 783 7.85 -9.14 -25.25
N PHE A 784 7.75 -9.64 -24.01
CA PHE A 784 6.59 -10.41 -23.56
C PHE A 784 5.34 -9.50 -23.44
N GLU A 785 5.44 -8.36 -22.78
CA GLU A 785 4.35 -7.36 -22.71
C GLU A 785 3.91 -6.90 -24.11
N LYS A 786 4.84 -6.58 -25.01
CA LYS A 786 4.59 -6.14 -26.40
C LYS A 786 3.89 -7.21 -27.24
N SER A 787 4.20 -8.49 -27.04
CA SER A 787 3.53 -9.60 -27.74
C SER A 787 2.11 -9.88 -27.20
N MET A 788 1.89 -9.84 -25.89
CA MET A 788 0.57 -10.14 -25.31
C MET A 788 -0.48 -9.04 -25.56
N ARG A 789 -0.09 -7.79 -25.85
CA ARG A 789 -0.99 -6.66 -26.22
C ARG A 789 -2.00 -6.96 -27.35
N LYS A 790 -1.74 -7.97 -28.19
CA LYS A 790 -2.61 -8.37 -29.31
C LYS A 790 -3.27 -9.75 -29.11
N SER A 791 -3.01 -10.43 -28.00
CA SER A 791 -3.60 -11.74 -27.70
C SER A 791 -5.06 -11.61 -27.27
N SER A 792 -5.90 -12.57 -27.66
CA SER A 792 -7.24 -12.77 -27.09
C SER A 792 -7.19 -13.31 -25.66
N ASP A 793 -6.10 -14.00 -25.31
CA ASP A 793 -6.02 -14.91 -24.17
C ASP A 793 -5.33 -14.27 -22.95
N ALA A 794 -5.15 -12.95 -23.01
CA ALA A 794 -4.57 -12.12 -21.97
C ALA A 794 -5.28 -10.77 -21.85
N THR A 795 -5.15 -10.12 -20.70
CA THR A 795 -5.71 -8.77 -20.50
C THR A 795 -4.82 -7.70 -21.16
N LYS A 796 -5.41 -6.54 -21.47
CA LYS A 796 -4.67 -5.39 -22.05
C LYS A 796 -3.54 -4.88 -21.14
N GLY A 797 -3.61 -5.19 -19.84
CA GLY A 797 -2.63 -4.81 -18.82
C GLY A 797 -1.63 -5.91 -18.45
N PHE A 798 -1.51 -6.97 -19.26
CA PHE A 798 -0.64 -8.12 -18.96
C PHE A 798 0.78 -7.73 -18.52
N VAL A 799 1.23 -8.27 -17.39
CA VAL A 799 2.54 -7.96 -16.77
C VAL A 799 3.50 -9.15 -16.88
N ALA A 800 4.74 -8.91 -17.32
CA ALA A 800 5.77 -9.95 -17.44
C ALA A 800 7.00 -9.67 -16.56
N GLY A 801 7.11 -10.34 -15.41
CA GLY A 801 8.19 -10.17 -14.45
C GLY A 801 9.33 -11.15 -14.70
N PHE A 802 10.48 -10.67 -15.18
CA PHE A 802 11.69 -11.49 -15.29
C PHE A 802 12.57 -11.31 -14.05
N SER A 803 12.27 -12.04 -12.98
CA SER A 803 13.12 -12.06 -11.78
C SER A 803 14.51 -12.63 -12.09
N GLN A 804 15.48 -12.22 -11.28
CA GLN A 804 16.71 -12.98 -11.08
C GLN A 804 16.46 -14.27 -10.30
N ALA A 805 17.47 -15.14 -10.31
CA ALA A 805 17.60 -16.28 -9.42
C ALA A 805 18.99 -16.25 -8.75
N ASN A 806 19.63 -17.40 -8.56
CA ASN A 806 21.01 -17.50 -8.09
C ASN A 806 22.01 -17.06 -9.18
N VAL A 807 22.27 -15.74 -9.23
CA VAL A 807 22.96 -15.04 -10.32
C VAL A 807 24.41 -14.62 -10.03
N GLY A 808 24.94 -14.91 -8.83
CA GLY A 808 26.19 -14.32 -8.33
C GLY A 808 27.43 -14.54 -9.21
N ASP A 809 27.57 -15.73 -9.81
CA ASP A 809 28.66 -16.09 -10.72
C ASP A 809 28.22 -16.15 -12.20
N VAL A 810 27.04 -15.60 -12.54
CA VAL A 810 26.33 -15.87 -13.78
C VAL A 810 26.25 -14.64 -14.70
N SER A 811 27.08 -14.61 -15.75
CA SER A 811 27.23 -13.51 -16.71
C SER A 811 26.38 -13.71 -17.99
N PRO A 812 25.82 -12.63 -18.58
CA PRO A 812 25.17 -12.66 -19.91
C PRO A 812 26.17 -12.67 -21.08
N ASN A 813 27.47 -12.45 -20.82
CA ASN A 813 28.48 -12.20 -21.85
C ASN A 813 29.07 -13.52 -22.38
N VAL A 814 28.19 -14.30 -23.02
CA VAL A 814 28.32 -15.74 -23.26
C VAL A 814 29.47 -16.22 -24.16
N LEU A 815 30.24 -15.33 -24.79
CA LEU A 815 31.43 -15.74 -25.55
C LEU A 815 32.67 -15.91 -24.67
N GLY A 816 32.63 -15.47 -23.40
CA GLY A 816 33.74 -15.60 -22.45
C GLY A 816 34.62 -14.36 -22.34
N ALA A 817 35.63 -14.43 -21.47
CA ALA A 817 36.49 -13.30 -21.10
C ALA A 817 37.83 -13.29 -21.86
N PHE A 818 38.15 -12.14 -22.46
CA PHE A 818 39.32 -11.95 -23.30
C PHE A 818 40.00 -10.61 -23.04
N CYS A 819 41.28 -10.55 -23.37
CA CYS A 819 42.08 -9.33 -23.38
C CYS A 819 41.74 -8.48 -24.61
N GLU A 820 41.44 -7.20 -24.39
CA GLU A 820 41.09 -6.27 -25.47
C GLU A 820 42.26 -5.93 -26.40
N ASP A 821 43.50 -5.95 -25.90
CA ASP A 821 44.70 -5.55 -26.65
C ASP A 821 45.36 -6.67 -27.45
N THR A 822 45.33 -7.91 -26.96
CA THR A 822 45.85 -9.09 -27.67
C THR A 822 44.78 -9.89 -28.40
N GLY A 823 43.54 -9.85 -27.94
CA GLY A 823 42.46 -10.72 -28.41
C GLY A 823 42.44 -12.12 -27.78
N GLU A 824 43.45 -12.49 -26.97
CA GLU A 824 43.60 -13.79 -26.30
C GLU A 824 42.66 -13.95 -25.08
N PRO A 825 42.33 -15.18 -24.65
CA PRO A 825 41.59 -15.42 -23.41
C PRO A 825 42.33 -14.85 -22.18
N CYS A 826 41.60 -14.37 -21.18
CA CYS A 826 42.21 -13.97 -19.90
C CYS A 826 42.75 -15.18 -19.12
N ASP A 827 43.64 -14.94 -18.15
CA ASP A 827 44.01 -15.98 -17.18
C ASP A 827 42.77 -16.54 -16.45
N PHE A 828 42.72 -17.86 -16.36
CA PHE A 828 41.58 -18.60 -15.84
C PHE A 828 41.35 -18.40 -14.32
N LYS A 829 42.42 -18.14 -13.55
CA LYS A 829 42.34 -18.02 -12.08
C LYS A 829 42.15 -16.58 -11.64
N THR A 830 42.97 -15.67 -12.16
CA THR A 830 43.08 -14.27 -11.71
C THR A 830 42.25 -13.31 -12.56
N SER A 831 41.81 -13.74 -13.76
CA SER A 831 41.18 -12.90 -14.79
C SER A 831 42.02 -11.68 -15.15
N THR A 832 43.30 -11.91 -15.44
CA THR A 832 44.26 -10.90 -15.89
C THR A 832 44.74 -11.12 -17.32
N CYS A 833 45.34 -10.09 -17.91
CA CYS A 833 46.03 -10.14 -19.20
C CYS A 833 47.55 -10.31 -19.04
N SER A 834 48.29 -10.27 -20.16
CA SER A 834 49.73 -10.51 -20.23
C SER A 834 50.61 -9.50 -19.47
N ASP A 835 50.04 -8.37 -19.06
CA ASP A 835 50.63 -7.36 -18.17
C ASP A 835 50.33 -7.61 -16.68
N GLY A 836 49.69 -8.72 -16.34
CA GLY A 836 49.30 -9.11 -14.99
C GLY A 836 48.08 -8.37 -14.45
N LYS A 837 47.33 -7.64 -15.28
CA LYS A 837 46.23 -6.76 -14.83
C LYS A 837 44.85 -7.17 -15.33
N SER A 838 43.85 -6.83 -14.53
CA SER A 838 42.43 -7.12 -14.76
C SER A 838 41.74 -6.13 -15.71
N GLN A 839 42.19 -4.87 -15.80
CA GLN A 839 41.49 -3.79 -16.52
C GLN A 839 41.20 -4.04 -18.01
N LYS A 840 41.93 -4.94 -18.67
CA LYS A 840 41.74 -5.29 -20.09
C LYS A 840 40.95 -6.58 -20.30
N CYS A 841 40.61 -7.29 -19.22
CA CYS A 841 39.92 -8.57 -19.28
C CYS A 841 38.40 -8.34 -19.31
N HIS A 842 37.83 -8.29 -20.51
CA HIS A 842 36.41 -8.05 -20.73
C HIS A 842 35.69 -9.29 -21.27
N ALA A 843 34.51 -9.57 -20.72
CA ALA A 843 33.59 -10.60 -21.19
C ALA A 843 32.84 -10.11 -22.43
N ARG A 844 32.70 -10.99 -23.43
CA ARG A 844 32.13 -10.65 -24.75
C ARG A 844 30.69 -11.14 -24.88
N GLY A 845 29.75 -10.21 -25.02
CA GLY A 845 28.37 -10.50 -25.43
C GLY A 845 28.27 -11.13 -26.82
N PRO A 846 27.12 -11.76 -27.18
CA PRO A 846 26.97 -12.47 -28.45
C PRO A 846 27.18 -11.59 -29.69
N LEU A 847 27.03 -10.27 -29.56
CA LEU A 847 27.21 -9.28 -30.63
C LEU A 847 28.25 -8.22 -30.27
N PHE A 848 29.31 -8.57 -29.50
CA PHE A 848 30.35 -7.64 -29.01
C PHE A 848 31.13 -6.82 -30.07
N ARG A 849 30.91 -7.09 -31.36
CA ARG A 849 31.54 -6.34 -32.47
C ARG A 849 30.74 -5.11 -32.89
N GLU A 850 29.47 -5.05 -32.51
CA GLU A 850 28.65 -3.85 -32.70
C GLU A 850 29.12 -2.74 -31.75
N LYS A 851 29.06 -1.50 -32.22
CA LYS A 851 29.60 -0.32 -31.53
C LYS A 851 28.45 0.48 -30.91
N ASP A 852 27.81 -0.14 -29.92
CA ASP A 852 26.56 0.31 -29.32
C ASP A 852 26.54 0.11 -27.79
N GLU A 853 27.72 0.10 -27.16
CA GLU A 853 27.92 -0.08 -25.72
C GLU A 853 27.27 -1.37 -25.17
N GLY A 854 27.07 -2.37 -26.03
CA GLY A 854 26.50 -3.68 -25.69
C GLY A 854 25.00 -3.82 -25.99
N ALA A 855 24.33 -2.78 -26.51
CA ALA A 855 22.88 -2.77 -26.71
C ALA A 855 22.35 -3.93 -27.56
N SER A 856 23.00 -4.30 -28.66
CA SER A 856 22.61 -5.45 -29.49
C SER A 856 22.78 -6.78 -28.74
N SER A 857 23.84 -6.89 -27.93
CA SER A 857 24.05 -8.07 -27.06
C SER A 857 22.96 -8.16 -25.98
N CYS A 858 22.62 -7.03 -25.35
CA CYS A 858 21.52 -6.91 -24.40
C CYS A 858 20.17 -7.33 -25.00
N PHE A 859 19.87 -6.84 -26.21
CA PHE A 859 18.64 -7.18 -26.90
C PHE A 859 18.54 -8.69 -27.20
N GLU A 860 19.62 -9.29 -27.70
CA GLU A 860 19.66 -10.72 -28.05
C GLU A 860 19.60 -11.63 -26.81
N ILE A 861 20.27 -11.30 -25.69
CA ILE A 861 20.18 -12.06 -24.44
C ILE A 861 18.77 -11.95 -23.81
N GLY A 862 18.13 -10.77 -23.88
CA GLY A 862 16.75 -10.59 -23.44
C GLY A 862 15.75 -11.35 -24.32
N LYS A 863 15.96 -11.35 -25.63
CA LYS A 863 15.19 -12.12 -26.61
C LYS A 863 15.30 -13.63 -26.40
N ARG A 864 16.47 -14.16 -26.00
CA ARG A 864 16.64 -15.58 -25.64
C ARG A 864 15.78 -15.98 -24.44
N GLN A 865 15.80 -15.18 -23.37
CA GLN A 865 14.92 -15.37 -22.20
C GLN A 865 13.44 -15.28 -22.57
N TYR A 866 13.03 -14.25 -23.30
CA TYR A 866 11.65 -14.06 -23.77
C TYR A 866 11.16 -15.24 -24.61
N THR A 867 11.93 -15.70 -25.60
CA THR A 867 11.50 -16.75 -26.53
C THR A 867 11.22 -18.06 -25.81
N ALA A 868 12.09 -18.46 -24.88
CA ALA A 868 11.89 -19.65 -24.06
C ALA A 868 10.69 -19.50 -23.10
N ALA A 869 10.56 -18.36 -22.42
CA ALA A 869 9.45 -18.09 -21.50
C ALA A 869 8.09 -18.05 -22.22
N LYS A 870 8.02 -17.45 -23.41
CA LYS A 870 6.81 -17.36 -24.23
C LYS A 870 6.38 -18.73 -24.76
N ALA A 871 7.33 -19.51 -25.28
CA ALA A 871 7.05 -20.87 -25.76
C ALA A 871 6.51 -21.76 -24.64
N LEU A 872 7.12 -21.70 -23.44
CA LEU A 872 6.60 -22.38 -22.25
C LEU A 872 5.18 -21.91 -21.89
N PHE A 873 4.96 -20.59 -21.79
CA PHE A 873 3.67 -20.02 -21.40
C PHE A 873 2.51 -20.40 -22.32
N ASP A 874 2.77 -20.60 -23.62
CA ASP A 874 1.80 -21.07 -24.60
C ASP A 874 1.54 -22.58 -24.42
N ASP A 875 2.59 -23.39 -24.31
CA ASP A 875 2.54 -24.85 -24.07
C ASP A 875 1.84 -25.24 -22.75
N MET A 876 1.89 -24.37 -21.74
CA MET A 876 1.39 -24.63 -20.38
C MET A 876 -0.10 -25.01 -20.31
N GLY A 877 -0.91 -24.69 -21.33
CA GLY A 877 -2.28 -25.19 -21.44
C GLY A 877 -2.41 -26.72 -21.59
N SER A 878 -1.31 -27.42 -21.90
CA SER A 878 -1.26 -28.88 -22.06
C SER A 878 -0.17 -29.59 -21.23
N LYS A 879 0.79 -28.84 -20.67
CA LYS A 879 2.01 -29.37 -20.02
C LYS A 879 2.30 -28.81 -18.62
N SER A 880 1.50 -27.86 -18.10
CA SER A 880 1.76 -27.26 -16.79
C SER A 880 1.26 -28.10 -15.62
N GLN A 881 1.83 -27.87 -14.44
CA GLN A 881 1.22 -28.28 -13.18
C GLN A 881 0.38 -27.11 -12.66
N ARG A 882 -0.88 -27.36 -12.29
CA ARG A 882 -1.62 -26.42 -11.44
C ARG A 882 -0.94 -26.34 -10.07
N ILE A 883 -0.90 -25.14 -9.51
CA ILE A 883 -0.58 -24.96 -8.09
C ILE A 883 -1.85 -25.33 -7.32
N ARG A 884 -1.75 -26.33 -6.44
CA ARG A 884 -2.90 -26.88 -5.68
C ARG A 884 -2.71 -26.64 -4.19
N GLY A 885 -3.81 -26.37 -3.50
CA GLY A 885 -3.88 -25.99 -2.10
C GLY A 885 -4.02 -24.49 -1.93
N SER A 886 -5.22 -24.02 -1.59
CA SER A 886 -5.60 -22.60 -1.38
C SER A 886 -4.86 -21.87 -0.24
N TRP A 887 -3.91 -22.52 0.44
CA TRP A 887 -3.04 -21.89 1.42
C TRP A 887 -1.99 -21.00 0.76
N VAL A 888 -1.93 -19.75 1.22
CA VAL A 888 -0.92 -18.76 0.82
C VAL A 888 -0.22 -18.32 2.10
N LYS A 889 1.04 -18.70 2.26
CA LYS A 889 1.80 -18.49 3.50
C LYS A 889 3.07 -17.69 3.24
N SER A 890 3.50 -16.94 4.25
CA SER A 890 4.74 -16.16 4.21
C SER A 890 5.33 -16.06 5.61
N PHE A 891 6.66 -15.99 5.70
CA PHE A 891 7.34 -15.51 6.89
C PHE A 891 8.42 -14.51 6.51
N HIS A 892 8.72 -13.63 7.46
CA HIS A 892 9.91 -12.79 7.48
C HIS A 892 10.48 -12.79 8.90
N ALA A 893 11.80 -12.71 9.00
CA ALA A 893 12.49 -12.29 10.21
C ALA A 893 13.68 -11.41 9.84
N PHE A 894 13.94 -10.36 10.62
CA PHE A 894 15.25 -9.71 10.61
C PHE A 894 16.22 -10.54 11.45
N HIS A 895 17.42 -10.76 10.91
CA HIS A 895 18.47 -11.56 11.55
C HIS A 895 19.80 -10.82 11.53
N ASN A 896 20.54 -10.83 12.65
CA ASN A 896 21.87 -10.23 12.74
C ASN A 896 22.94 -11.27 12.35
N MET A 897 23.58 -11.06 11.20
CA MET A 897 24.69 -11.88 10.68
C MET A 897 26.04 -11.52 11.32
N SER A 898 26.10 -10.54 12.23
CA SER A 898 27.30 -10.25 13.01
C SER A 898 27.39 -11.23 14.18
N GLU A 899 28.38 -12.12 14.15
CA GLU A 899 28.69 -13.10 15.21
C GLU A 899 27.54 -14.07 15.55
N PHE A 900 26.72 -14.46 14.57
CA PHE A 900 25.74 -15.53 14.77
C PHE A 900 26.44 -16.90 14.76
N HIS A 901 26.41 -17.58 15.91
CA HIS A 901 26.88 -18.95 16.14
C HIS A 901 25.76 -19.98 15.87
N PHE A 902 26.11 -21.10 15.22
CA PHE A 902 25.18 -22.20 14.93
C PHE A 902 25.92 -23.50 14.59
N GLU A 903 25.22 -24.64 14.67
CA GLU A 903 25.75 -25.94 14.24
C GLU A 903 25.48 -26.19 12.74
N LEU A 904 26.49 -26.73 12.05
CA LEU A 904 26.36 -27.36 10.74
C LEU A 904 25.70 -28.75 10.87
N PRO A 905 25.13 -29.33 9.78
CA PRO A 905 24.48 -30.65 9.81
C PRO A 905 25.34 -31.84 10.26
N ASN A 906 26.66 -31.65 10.42
CA ASN A 906 27.61 -32.64 10.93
C ASN A 906 27.94 -32.45 12.43
N GLY A 907 27.26 -31.53 13.14
CA GLY A 907 27.53 -31.19 14.54
C GLY A 907 28.75 -30.29 14.78
N THR A 908 29.31 -29.66 13.73
CA THR A 908 30.37 -28.66 13.90
C THR A 908 29.76 -27.30 14.22
N GLU A 909 30.08 -26.73 15.40
CA GLU A 909 29.75 -25.33 15.71
C GLU A 909 30.59 -24.39 14.84
N VAL A 910 29.94 -23.42 14.21
CA VAL A 910 30.55 -22.39 13.37
C VAL A 910 29.94 -21.02 13.68
N ARG A 911 30.61 -19.94 13.25
CA ARG A 911 30.08 -18.58 13.36
C ARG A 911 30.21 -17.77 12.08
N THR A 912 29.30 -16.82 11.91
CA THR A 912 29.40 -15.72 10.94
C THR A 912 30.22 -14.55 11.51
N CYS A 913 30.64 -13.64 10.64
CA CYS A 913 31.53 -12.52 10.95
C CYS A 913 30.84 -11.17 10.68
N PRO A 914 31.18 -10.09 11.42
CA PRO A 914 30.79 -8.72 11.06
C PRO A 914 31.25 -8.39 9.63
N ALA A 915 30.43 -7.70 8.83
CA ALA A 915 30.65 -7.57 7.38
C ALA A 915 32.04 -7.01 6.98
N ALA A 916 32.75 -7.72 6.08
CA ALA A 916 34.01 -7.24 5.50
C ALA A 916 34.21 -7.68 4.05
N LEU A 917 34.90 -6.85 3.26
CA LEU A 917 35.22 -7.08 1.85
C LEU A 917 36.72 -7.39 1.67
N GLY A 918 37.02 -8.37 0.83
CA GLY A 918 38.39 -8.82 0.54
C GLY A 918 39.10 -7.94 -0.51
N TYR A 919 40.41 -8.10 -0.69
CA TYR A 919 41.16 -7.36 -1.73
C TYR A 919 40.58 -7.60 -3.14
N SER A 920 40.18 -8.82 -3.48
CA SER A 920 39.61 -9.16 -4.80
C SER A 920 38.27 -8.48 -5.11
N PHE A 921 37.57 -7.87 -4.14
CA PHE A 921 36.40 -7.01 -4.42
C PHE A 921 36.80 -5.82 -5.31
N ALA A 922 37.98 -5.23 -5.06
CA ALA A 922 38.47 -4.10 -5.86
C ALA A 922 38.99 -4.52 -7.26
N ALA A 923 39.04 -5.81 -7.57
CA ALA A 923 39.40 -6.34 -8.89
C ALA A 923 38.22 -6.39 -9.88
N GLY A 924 36.98 -6.18 -9.42
CA GLY A 924 35.77 -6.30 -10.24
C GLY A 924 35.60 -7.70 -10.86
N THR A 925 34.86 -7.78 -11.96
CA THR A 925 34.66 -9.03 -12.72
C THR A 925 35.00 -8.84 -14.19
N SER A 926 34.98 -9.89 -15.01
CA SER A 926 35.12 -9.71 -16.46
C SER A 926 33.93 -8.99 -17.12
N ASP A 927 32.76 -8.91 -16.46
CA ASP A 927 31.64 -8.06 -16.92
C ASP A 927 31.93 -6.56 -16.73
N GLY A 928 32.84 -6.21 -15.81
CA GLY A 928 33.20 -4.86 -15.40
C GLY A 928 34.44 -4.91 -14.49
N PRO A 929 35.65 -4.80 -15.05
CA PRO A 929 36.88 -5.02 -14.30
C PRO A 929 37.26 -3.82 -13.42
N GLY A 930 37.85 -4.14 -12.26
CA GLY A 930 38.29 -3.16 -11.28
C GLY A 930 39.60 -2.47 -11.66
N ALA A 931 39.91 -1.38 -10.95
CA ALA A 931 41.04 -0.52 -11.24
C ALA A 931 42.36 -0.98 -10.58
N PHE A 932 43.46 -0.29 -10.92
CA PHE A 932 44.78 -0.43 -10.30
C PHE A 932 45.40 -1.84 -10.44
N ASP A 933 45.89 -2.41 -9.35
CA ASP A 933 46.70 -3.61 -9.28
C ASP A 933 45.98 -4.79 -8.60
N PHE A 934 44.66 -4.72 -8.48
CA PHE A 934 43.83 -5.80 -7.95
C PHE A 934 43.51 -6.87 -9.00
N THR A 935 43.75 -8.11 -8.63
CA THR A 935 43.47 -9.35 -9.37
C THR A 935 42.33 -10.11 -8.70
N GLN A 936 41.55 -10.91 -9.45
CA GLN A 936 40.44 -11.63 -8.80
C GLN A 936 40.93 -12.76 -7.88
N HIS A 937 42.12 -13.32 -8.06
CA HIS A 937 42.69 -14.35 -7.17
C HIS A 937 44.06 -13.90 -6.65
N ASP A 938 44.47 -14.44 -5.51
CA ASP A 938 45.72 -14.16 -4.76
C ASP A 938 45.96 -12.71 -4.28
N SER A 939 45.15 -11.72 -4.67
CA SER A 939 45.33 -10.32 -4.25
C SER A 939 45.27 -10.13 -2.74
N ASN A 940 46.30 -9.50 -2.17
CA ASN A 940 46.44 -9.24 -0.74
C ASN A 940 47.44 -8.09 -0.47
N SER A 941 47.67 -7.76 0.81
CA SER A 941 48.53 -6.63 1.22
C SER A 941 50.04 -6.77 0.95
N THR A 942 50.50 -7.87 0.34
CA THR A 942 51.93 -8.13 0.01
C THR A 942 52.23 -8.12 -1.48
N ASN A 943 51.23 -8.30 -2.34
CA ASN A 943 51.36 -8.29 -3.81
C ASN A 943 50.57 -7.15 -4.49
N THR A 944 49.89 -6.31 -3.70
CA THR A 944 49.28 -5.05 -4.14
C THR A 944 49.94 -3.85 -3.46
N ASN A 945 49.68 -2.65 -3.95
CA ASN A 945 50.31 -1.41 -3.51
C ASN A 945 50.14 -1.18 -2.00
N PRO A 946 51.22 -0.95 -1.23
CA PRO A 946 51.16 -0.68 0.21
C PRO A 946 50.23 0.47 0.62
N LEU A 947 49.90 1.39 -0.30
CA LEU A 947 48.88 2.42 -0.11
C LEU A 947 47.50 1.83 0.29
N TRP A 948 47.10 0.67 -0.25
CA TRP A 948 45.79 0.08 0.04
C TRP A 948 45.66 -0.36 1.51
N LYS A 949 46.75 -0.82 2.12
CA LYS A 949 46.81 -1.11 3.56
C LYS A 949 46.62 0.15 4.41
N VAL A 950 47.10 1.31 3.93
CA VAL A 950 46.88 2.61 4.57
C VAL A 950 45.44 3.09 4.37
N VAL A 951 44.87 2.94 3.17
CA VAL A 951 43.48 3.33 2.85
C VAL A 951 42.46 2.54 3.68
N GLY A 952 42.60 1.22 3.79
CA GLY A 952 41.75 0.40 4.67
C GLY A 952 41.90 0.80 6.14
N GLY A 953 43.14 0.91 6.63
CA GLY A 953 43.45 1.30 8.01
C GLY A 953 43.01 2.73 8.39
N LEU A 954 42.78 3.62 7.43
CA LEU A 954 42.23 4.96 7.65
C LEU A 954 40.71 4.97 7.91
N LEU A 955 40.00 3.87 7.60
CA LEU A 955 38.61 3.66 7.99
C LEU A 955 38.55 2.89 9.31
N LYS A 956 39.05 1.66 9.31
CA LYS A 956 39.13 0.75 10.45
C LYS A 956 40.18 -0.33 10.15
N ALA A 957 41.10 -0.55 11.08
CA ALA A 957 42.04 -1.67 10.96
C ALA A 957 41.36 -2.96 11.46
N PRO A 958 41.35 -4.05 10.68
CA PRO A 958 40.71 -5.30 11.09
C PRO A 958 41.42 -5.92 12.28
N ARG A 959 40.64 -6.37 13.27
CA ARG A 959 41.15 -7.08 14.46
C ARG A 959 41.58 -8.51 14.11
N GLU A 960 42.41 -9.10 14.98
CA GLU A 960 42.85 -10.49 14.85
C GLU A 960 41.67 -11.48 14.84
N ASP A 961 40.62 -11.26 15.64
CA ASP A 961 39.41 -12.08 15.65
C ASP A 961 38.59 -11.99 14.34
N GLN A 962 38.56 -10.82 13.70
CA GLN A 962 37.92 -10.63 12.40
C GLN A 962 38.74 -11.27 11.28
N VAL A 963 40.07 -11.11 11.28
CA VAL A 963 40.96 -11.76 10.32
C VAL A 963 40.87 -13.29 10.44
N ALA A 964 40.83 -13.83 11.66
CA ALA A 964 40.64 -15.25 11.89
C ALA A 964 39.26 -15.73 11.41
N CYS A 965 38.18 -14.98 11.71
CA CYS A 965 36.82 -15.31 11.29
C CYS A 965 36.66 -15.31 9.75
N HIS A 966 37.27 -14.33 9.08
CA HIS A 966 37.19 -14.19 7.63
C HIS A 966 38.11 -15.11 6.84
N SER A 967 39.08 -15.77 7.48
CA SER A 967 40.07 -16.63 6.82
C SER A 967 39.43 -17.58 5.78
N PRO A 968 39.96 -17.69 4.55
CA PRO A 968 41.22 -17.13 4.06
C PRO A 968 41.13 -15.70 3.47
N LYS A 969 40.00 -14.98 3.57
CA LYS A 969 39.84 -13.64 2.96
C LYS A 969 40.87 -12.64 3.52
N PRO A 970 41.75 -12.06 2.67
CA PRO A 970 42.53 -10.89 3.06
C PRO A 970 41.60 -9.68 3.07
N ILE A 971 41.28 -9.15 4.26
CA ILE A 971 40.34 -8.02 4.41
C ILE A 971 40.96 -6.73 3.85
N LEU A 972 40.28 -6.09 2.91
CA LEU A 972 40.58 -4.75 2.39
C LEU A 972 39.75 -3.67 3.10
N LEU A 973 38.43 -3.90 3.24
CA LEU A 973 37.49 -2.99 3.87
C LEU A 973 36.74 -3.70 4.99
N ASP A 974 36.97 -3.26 6.22
CA ASP A 974 36.31 -3.69 7.45
C ASP A 974 35.19 -2.69 7.76
N VAL A 975 33.94 -3.05 7.43
CA VAL A 975 32.83 -2.08 7.25
C VAL A 975 31.60 -2.35 8.10
N GLY A 976 31.36 -3.60 8.51
CA GLY A 976 30.20 -4.00 9.33
C GLY A 976 30.21 -3.42 10.74
N GLU A 977 31.33 -2.87 11.20
CA GLU A 977 31.46 -2.18 12.49
C GLU A 977 31.76 -0.68 12.33
N VAL A 978 31.49 -0.09 11.15
CA VAL A 978 31.70 1.33 10.87
C VAL A 978 30.36 2.07 10.83
N PHE A 979 30.11 2.86 11.88
CA PHE A 979 28.81 3.50 12.15
C PHE A 979 28.77 5.02 11.91
N ASN A 980 29.86 5.61 11.39
CA ASN A 980 30.04 7.06 11.25
C ASN A 980 30.33 7.43 9.78
N PRO A 981 29.59 8.37 9.15
CA PRO A 981 28.43 9.13 9.67
C PRO A 981 27.17 8.27 9.90
N TYR A 982 27.08 7.12 9.26
CA TYR A 982 26.09 6.05 9.47
C TYR A 982 26.69 4.72 8.99
N GLN A 983 25.94 3.63 9.12
CA GLN A 983 26.35 2.28 8.74
C GLN A 983 26.84 2.20 7.28
N TRP A 984 28.00 1.59 7.07
CA TRP A 984 28.59 1.39 5.75
C TRP A 984 27.98 0.19 4.99
N THR A 985 27.59 -0.86 5.70
CA THR A 985 26.95 -2.09 5.17
C THR A 985 25.91 -2.62 6.17
N PRO A 986 24.95 -3.45 5.72
CA PRO A 986 24.09 -4.20 6.65
C PRO A 986 24.88 -5.25 7.44
N ASN A 987 24.49 -5.46 8.70
CA ASN A 987 24.65 -6.74 9.41
C ASN A 987 23.28 -7.37 9.74
N ILE A 988 22.22 -6.55 9.84
CA ILE A 988 20.85 -7.01 10.04
C ILE A 988 20.22 -7.19 8.67
N VAL A 989 19.78 -8.42 8.36
CA VAL A 989 19.34 -8.84 7.03
C VAL A 989 17.94 -9.45 7.06
N ASP A 990 17.24 -9.41 5.93
CA ASP A 990 15.95 -10.08 5.75
C ASP A 990 16.14 -11.59 5.51
N ILE A 991 15.47 -12.42 6.32
CA ILE A 991 15.25 -13.86 6.05
C ILE A 991 13.77 -14.02 5.71
N GLN A 992 13.43 -14.35 4.46
CA GLN A 992 12.04 -14.41 4.00
C GLN A 992 11.80 -15.55 3.00
N THR A 993 10.68 -16.25 3.18
CA THR A 993 10.20 -17.28 2.25
C THR A 993 8.68 -17.23 2.13
N PHE A 994 8.17 -17.39 0.92
CA PHE A 994 6.74 -17.52 0.64
C PHE A 994 6.37 -18.93 0.17
N ARG A 995 5.10 -19.33 0.35
CA ARG A 995 4.52 -20.57 -0.16
C ARG A 995 3.14 -20.33 -0.75
N ILE A 996 2.85 -20.97 -1.89
CA ILE A 996 1.52 -21.12 -2.49
C ILE A 996 1.39 -22.59 -2.86
N GLY A 997 0.44 -23.34 -2.28
CA GLY A 997 0.31 -24.76 -2.61
C GLY A 997 1.63 -25.54 -2.40
N GLN A 998 2.16 -26.10 -3.48
CA GLN A 998 3.47 -26.76 -3.56
C GLN A 998 4.65 -25.85 -4.02
N LEU A 999 4.40 -24.60 -4.44
CA LEU A 999 5.46 -23.64 -4.78
C LEU A 999 6.02 -22.97 -3.51
N ILE A 1000 7.35 -22.93 -3.39
CA ILE A 1000 8.08 -22.23 -2.33
C ILE A 1000 9.06 -21.24 -2.98
N ILE A 1001 9.05 -19.99 -2.51
CA ILE A 1001 9.85 -18.88 -3.05
C ILE A 1001 10.80 -18.39 -1.96
N ILE A 1002 12.09 -18.69 -2.08
CA ILE A 1002 13.15 -18.13 -1.23
C ILE A 1002 13.46 -16.71 -1.70
N VAL A 1003 13.38 -15.73 -0.79
CA VAL A 1003 13.67 -14.32 -1.08
C VAL A 1003 15.07 -14.01 -0.55
N SER A 1004 16.04 -13.85 -1.45
CA SER A 1004 17.46 -13.78 -1.11
C SER A 1004 17.98 -12.34 -1.09
N PRO A 1005 18.61 -11.87 -0.01
CA PRO A 1005 19.14 -10.50 0.09
C PRO A 1005 20.48 -10.27 -0.63
N GLY A 1006 21.11 -11.33 -1.12
CA GLY A 1006 22.40 -11.25 -1.81
C GLY A 1006 22.47 -12.10 -3.08
N GLU A 1007 23.56 -11.92 -3.79
CA GLU A 1007 23.88 -12.61 -5.04
C GLU A 1007 24.32 -14.05 -4.76
N ALA A 1008 23.37 -14.97 -4.61
CA ALA A 1008 23.68 -16.39 -4.48
C ALA A 1008 24.41 -16.89 -5.73
N SER A 1009 25.59 -17.50 -5.57
CA SER A 1009 26.27 -18.21 -6.66
C SER A 1009 25.45 -19.41 -7.14
N THR A 1010 25.82 -19.96 -8.30
CA THR A 1010 25.19 -21.13 -8.89
C THR A 1010 25.08 -22.27 -7.86
N MET A 1011 26.17 -22.68 -7.22
CA MET A 1011 26.11 -23.80 -6.26
C MET A 1011 25.50 -23.40 -4.91
N ALA A 1012 25.69 -22.15 -4.45
CA ALA A 1012 25.04 -21.67 -3.23
C ALA A 1012 23.51 -21.71 -3.34
N GLY A 1013 22.97 -21.24 -4.47
CA GLY A 1013 21.54 -21.29 -4.74
C GLY A 1013 20.99 -22.71 -4.86
N ARG A 1014 21.75 -23.65 -5.44
CA ARG A 1014 21.38 -25.07 -5.49
C ARG A 1014 21.27 -25.66 -4.09
N ARG A 1015 22.31 -25.55 -3.27
CA ARG A 1015 22.30 -26.06 -1.89
C ARG A 1015 21.16 -25.47 -1.05
N TRP A 1016 20.86 -24.18 -1.21
CA TRP A 1016 19.77 -23.52 -0.48
C TRP A 1016 18.38 -24.02 -0.94
N LYS A 1017 18.14 -24.10 -2.26
CA LYS A 1017 16.90 -24.67 -2.82
C LYS A 1017 16.72 -26.14 -2.41
N ASP A 1018 17.78 -26.95 -2.51
CA ASP A 1018 17.74 -28.37 -2.14
C ASP A 1018 17.48 -28.56 -0.65
N ALA A 1019 18.14 -27.81 0.24
CA ALA A 1019 17.92 -27.92 1.69
C ALA A 1019 16.46 -27.58 2.06
N VAL A 1020 15.92 -26.50 1.51
CA VAL A 1020 14.51 -26.11 1.70
C VAL A 1020 13.57 -27.17 1.12
N LYS A 1021 13.90 -27.74 -0.04
CA LYS A 1021 13.09 -28.78 -0.69
C LYS A 1021 13.02 -30.06 0.14
N HIS A 1022 14.14 -30.59 0.61
CA HIS A 1022 14.17 -31.83 1.40
C HIS A 1022 13.42 -31.69 2.73
N GLN A 1023 13.48 -30.51 3.37
CA GLN A 1023 12.70 -30.26 4.58
C GLN A 1023 11.21 -30.05 4.26
N ALA A 1024 10.87 -29.35 3.18
CA ALA A 1024 9.48 -29.20 2.72
C ALA A 1024 8.82 -30.54 2.31
N GLU A 1025 9.58 -31.44 1.67
CA GLU A 1025 9.12 -32.79 1.28
C GLU A 1025 8.72 -33.67 2.48
N SER A 1026 9.22 -33.36 3.70
CA SER A 1026 8.81 -34.04 4.94
C SER A 1026 7.80 -33.24 5.77
N LEU A 1027 7.93 -31.90 5.85
CA LEU A 1027 7.03 -31.05 6.63
C LEU A 1027 5.60 -30.97 6.05
N PHE A 1028 5.44 -31.09 4.73
CA PHE A 1028 4.15 -30.82 4.05
C PHE A 1028 3.56 -32.06 3.36
N ALA A 1029 4.11 -33.25 3.61
CA ALA A 1029 3.69 -34.51 2.99
C ALA A 1029 2.23 -34.90 3.27
N GLU A 1030 1.68 -34.48 4.42
CA GLU A 1030 0.27 -34.69 4.78
C GLU A 1030 -0.67 -33.61 4.20
N GLU A 1031 -0.13 -32.52 3.67
CA GLU A 1031 -0.90 -31.39 3.13
C GLU A 1031 -1.06 -31.47 1.60
N THR A 1032 -0.08 -32.03 0.89
CA THR A 1032 -0.07 -32.08 -0.59
C THR A 1032 0.70 -33.30 -1.11
N ASP A 1033 0.08 -34.03 -2.05
CA ASP A 1033 0.71 -35.11 -2.83
C ASP A 1033 1.64 -34.58 -3.95
N ALA A 1034 1.45 -33.32 -4.37
CA ALA A 1034 2.35 -32.64 -5.29
C ALA A 1034 3.67 -32.25 -4.61
N LYS A 1035 4.80 -32.60 -5.24
CA LYS A 1035 6.14 -32.33 -4.72
C LYS A 1035 6.48 -30.83 -4.67
N PRO A 1036 7.23 -30.36 -3.66
CA PRO A 1036 7.66 -28.97 -3.57
C PRO A 1036 8.50 -28.51 -4.78
N VAL A 1037 8.09 -27.39 -5.37
CA VAL A 1037 8.86 -26.65 -6.38
C VAL A 1037 9.49 -25.46 -5.69
N VAL A 1038 10.80 -25.47 -5.51
CA VAL A 1038 11.53 -24.40 -4.81
C VAL A 1038 12.26 -23.51 -5.81
N VAL A 1039 11.92 -22.22 -5.81
CA VAL A 1039 12.63 -21.17 -6.54
C VAL A 1039 13.35 -20.24 -5.57
N ILE A 1040 14.38 -19.56 -6.06
CA ILE A 1040 15.08 -18.49 -5.35
C ILE A 1040 15.03 -17.22 -6.21
N GLY A 1041 14.84 -16.06 -5.59
CA GLY A 1041 14.94 -14.77 -6.27
C GLY A 1041 15.56 -13.71 -5.38
N GLY A 1042 16.53 -13.00 -5.94
CA GLY A 1042 17.31 -11.95 -5.28
C GLY A 1042 18.26 -11.28 -6.28
N PRO A 1043 18.87 -10.13 -5.94
CA PRO A 1043 18.87 -9.51 -4.62
C PRO A 1043 17.53 -8.88 -4.26
N ALA A 1044 17.15 -9.02 -3.00
CA ALA A 1044 15.85 -8.60 -2.51
C ALA A 1044 15.91 -7.96 -1.12
N ASN A 1045 14.99 -7.02 -0.86
CA ASN A 1045 14.73 -6.38 0.43
C ASN A 1045 15.85 -5.53 1.06
N SER A 1046 17.09 -6.01 1.15
CA SER A 1046 18.26 -5.32 1.70
C SER A 1046 19.51 -5.86 1.01
N TYR A 1047 20.32 -5.01 0.37
CA TYR A 1047 21.45 -5.50 -0.44
C TYR A 1047 22.65 -5.97 0.39
N THR A 1048 22.97 -7.28 0.37
CA THR A 1048 24.08 -7.86 1.17
C THR A 1048 25.27 -8.36 0.34
N HIS A 1049 25.52 -7.77 -0.84
CA HIS A 1049 26.54 -8.26 -1.78
C HIS A 1049 26.36 -9.78 -2.07
N TYR A 1050 27.42 -10.58 -2.06
CA TYR A 1050 27.42 -11.94 -2.62
C TYR A 1050 27.21 -13.05 -1.56
N ILE A 1051 26.76 -14.22 -2.01
CA ILE A 1051 26.60 -15.43 -1.18
C ILE A 1051 27.20 -16.62 -1.95
N THR A 1052 28.43 -16.99 -1.58
CA THR A 1052 29.17 -18.14 -2.15
C THR A 1052 29.10 -19.38 -1.25
N THR A 1053 29.40 -20.57 -1.80
CA THR A 1053 29.70 -21.74 -0.95
C THR A 1053 30.99 -21.53 -0.15
N PRO A 1054 31.23 -22.28 0.95
CA PRO A 1054 32.51 -22.26 1.65
C PRO A 1054 33.71 -22.63 0.75
N GLN A 1055 33.49 -23.50 -0.25
CA GLN A 1055 34.52 -23.90 -1.21
C GLN A 1055 34.87 -22.76 -2.18
N GLU A 1056 33.85 -22.11 -2.77
CA GLU A 1056 34.01 -20.94 -3.64
C GLU A 1056 34.64 -19.75 -2.88
N TYR A 1057 34.22 -19.55 -1.61
CA TYR A 1057 34.78 -18.57 -0.70
C TYR A 1057 36.28 -18.81 -0.48
N GLY A 1058 36.71 -20.07 -0.32
CA GLY A 1058 38.11 -20.44 -0.16
C GLY A 1058 39.03 -20.01 -1.32
N VAL A 1059 38.48 -19.84 -2.53
CA VAL A 1059 39.23 -19.37 -3.71
C VAL A 1059 39.36 -17.84 -3.77
N GLN A 1060 38.52 -17.09 -3.03
CA GLN A 1060 38.57 -15.61 -2.95
C GLN A 1060 38.55 -14.88 -4.31
N ARG A 1061 37.83 -15.39 -5.31
CA ARG A 1061 37.38 -14.58 -6.47
C ARG A 1061 36.43 -13.46 -6.05
N TYR A 1062 36.09 -12.55 -6.98
CA TYR A 1062 35.29 -11.36 -6.68
C TYR A 1062 34.05 -11.65 -5.83
N GLU A 1063 33.30 -12.70 -6.16
CA GLU A 1063 32.13 -13.15 -5.41
C GLU A 1063 32.52 -13.55 -3.97
N GLY A 1064 33.53 -14.41 -3.78
CA GLY A 1064 33.99 -14.88 -2.48
C GLY A 1064 34.64 -13.79 -1.59
N ALA A 1065 35.31 -12.82 -2.21
CA ALA A 1065 35.79 -11.62 -1.53
C ALA A 1065 34.62 -10.70 -1.11
N SER A 1066 33.52 -10.72 -1.87
CA SER A 1066 32.32 -9.93 -1.63
C SER A 1066 31.26 -10.60 -0.75
N THR A 1067 31.44 -11.88 -0.39
CA THR A 1067 30.60 -12.59 0.59
C THR A 1067 30.81 -12.00 1.98
N LEU A 1068 29.90 -11.13 2.42
CA LEU A 1068 30.13 -10.19 3.54
C LEU A 1068 30.48 -10.86 4.87
N TYR A 1069 29.77 -11.92 5.27
CA TYR A 1069 29.74 -12.42 6.66
C TYR A 1069 30.64 -13.63 6.91
N GLY A 1070 31.67 -13.82 6.07
CA GLY A 1070 32.65 -14.91 6.20
C GLY A 1070 32.26 -16.21 5.48
N PRO A 1071 33.05 -17.28 5.66
CA PRO A 1071 32.92 -18.52 4.89
C PRO A 1071 31.54 -19.20 5.05
N TYR A 1072 30.94 -19.12 6.23
CA TYR A 1072 29.67 -19.78 6.57
C TYR A 1072 28.42 -18.93 6.27
N THR A 1073 28.54 -17.90 5.43
CA THR A 1073 27.42 -17.00 5.07
C THR A 1073 26.24 -17.77 4.48
N LEU A 1074 26.50 -18.72 3.56
CA LEU A 1074 25.47 -19.57 2.96
C LEU A 1074 24.80 -20.46 4.01
N ASP A 1075 25.60 -21.13 4.84
CA ASP A 1075 25.11 -22.10 5.83
C ASP A 1075 24.23 -21.41 6.89
N ALA A 1076 24.54 -20.16 7.25
CA ALA A 1076 23.70 -19.34 8.13
C ALA A 1076 22.35 -19.01 7.49
N TYR A 1077 22.33 -18.57 6.21
CA TYR A 1077 21.10 -18.31 5.47
C TYR A 1077 20.22 -19.56 5.34
N ILE A 1078 20.82 -20.73 5.05
CA ILE A 1078 20.12 -22.01 5.04
C ILE A 1078 19.56 -22.31 6.44
N ASN A 1079 20.40 -22.33 7.47
CA ASN A 1079 20.04 -22.65 8.85
C ASN A 1079 18.85 -21.79 9.35
N ARG A 1080 18.87 -20.48 9.09
CA ARG A 1080 17.77 -19.58 9.47
C ARG A 1080 16.51 -19.76 8.61
N THR A 1081 16.65 -20.11 7.32
CA THR A 1081 15.49 -20.45 6.48
C THR A 1081 14.79 -21.72 7.00
N LEU A 1082 15.55 -22.79 7.24
CA LEU A 1082 15.01 -24.08 7.72
C LEU A 1082 14.39 -23.99 9.13
N ASN A 1083 14.90 -23.08 9.97
CA ASN A 1083 14.35 -22.79 11.29
C ASN A 1083 12.92 -22.21 11.23
N TYR A 1084 12.61 -21.39 10.23
CA TYR A 1084 11.29 -20.77 10.09
C TYR A 1084 10.36 -21.51 9.11
N LEU A 1085 10.87 -22.41 8.27
CA LEU A 1085 10.10 -23.16 7.27
C LEU A 1085 8.81 -23.84 7.81
N PRO A 1086 8.76 -24.42 9.03
CA PRO A 1086 7.53 -24.99 9.59
C PRO A 1086 6.37 -23.99 9.75
N THR A 1087 6.64 -22.69 9.81
CA THR A 1087 5.59 -21.65 9.88
C THR A 1087 4.78 -21.50 8.59
N LEU A 1088 5.24 -22.11 7.48
CA LEU A 1088 4.52 -22.13 6.20
C LEU A 1088 3.53 -23.29 6.06
N GLY A 1089 3.29 -24.09 7.11
CA GLY A 1089 2.26 -25.14 7.10
C GLY A 1089 0.84 -24.57 6.92
N ALA A 1090 -0.03 -25.29 6.23
CA ALA A 1090 -1.42 -24.89 5.99
C ALA A 1090 -2.21 -24.79 7.31
N SER A 1091 -1.95 -25.72 8.23
CA SER A 1091 -2.53 -25.75 9.59
C SER A 1091 -2.00 -24.66 10.53
N PHE A 1092 -0.93 -23.94 10.16
CA PHE A 1092 -0.33 -22.90 11.01
C PHE A 1092 -1.25 -21.66 11.03
N ALA A 1093 -2.02 -21.55 12.11
CA ALA A 1093 -3.04 -20.51 12.32
C ALA A 1093 -2.54 -19.28 13.08
N LYS A 1094 -1.39 -19.37 13.75
CA LYS A 1094 -0.66 -18.18 14.20
C LYS A 1094 -0.03 -17.54 12.96
N GLY A 1095 -0.02 -16.20 12.89
CA GLY A 1095 0.77 -15.51 11.86
C GLY A 1095 2.27 -15.83 12.00
N PRO A 1096 3.08 -15.51 10.97
CA PRO A 1096 4.53 -15.59 11.09
C PRO A 1096 5.00 -14.82 12.35
N PRO A 1097 6.06 -15.30 13.02
CA PRO A 1097 6.44 -14.79 14.34
C PRO A 1097 6.65 -13.28 14.31
N ALA A 1098 5.88 -12.56 15.14
CA ALA A 1098 6.12 -11.15 15.39
C ALA A 1098 7.58 -10.93 15.82
N HIS A 1099 8.15 -9.77 15.43
CA HIS A 1099 9.59 -9.50 15.50
C HIS A 1099 10.21 -10.00 16.81
N ALA A 1100 11.12 -10.97 16.72
CA ALA A 1100 11.57 -11.79 17.85
C ALA A 1100 12.58 -11.07 18.78
N GLY A 1101 12.25 -9.87 19.25
CA GLY A 1101 13.03 -9.07 20.21
C GLY A 1101 14.34 -8.45 19.69
N GLY A 1102 14.83 -8.86 18.51
CA GLY A 1102 16.03 -8.30 17.89
C GLY A 1102 15.89 -6.85 17.40
N PRO A 1103 16.98 -6.22 16.92
CA PRO A 1103 16.94 -4.90 16.30
C PRO A 1103 16.41 -4.94 14.85
N PHE A 1104 15.67 -3.90 14.47
CA PHE A 1104 15.38 -3.60 13.06
C PHE A 1104 16.64 -3.05 12.35
N PRO A 1105 16.79 -3.25 11.03
CA PRO A 1105 17.74 -2.49 10.22
C PRO A 1105 17.56 -0.96 10.38
N PRO A 1106 18.65 -0.17 10.36
CA PRO A 1106 18.58 1.27 10.46
C PRO A 1106 18.07 1.89 9.15
N ASP A 1107 17.10 2.81 9.25
CA ASP A 1107 16.75 3.72 8.15
C ASP A 1107 17.73 4.90 8.11
N ASN A 1108 18.37 5.12 6.97
CA ASN A 1108 19.29 6.24 6.75
C ASN A 1108 18.76 7.31 5.78
N THR A 1109 17.54 7.18 5.23
CA THR A 1109 16.97 8.11 4.24
C THR A 1109 17.04 9.57 4.70
N ASN A 1110 16.62 9.83 5.94
CA ASN A 1110 16.57 11.16 6.55
C ASN A 1110 17.92 11.70 7.07
N ARG A 1111 19.00 10.90 7.00
CA ARG A 1111 20.36 11.29 7.45
C ARG A 1111 21.47 11.04 6.43
N SER A 1112 21.13 10.57 5.23
CA SER A 1112 22.12 10.28 4.20
C SER A 1112 22.74 11.55 3.65
N LEU A 1113 24.05 11.54 3.45
CA LEU A 1113 24.78 12.65 2.84
C LEU A 1113 24.47 12.72 1.35
N SER A 1114 24.47 13.94 0.80
CA SER A 1114 24.38 14.16 -0.64
C SER A 1114 25.32 15.28 -1.06
N PHE A 1115 26.19 14.96 -2.02
CA PHE A 1115 27.04 15.91 -2.74
C PHE A 1115 26.60 16.03 -4.21
N ILE A 1116 25.38 15.57 -4.50
CA ILE A 1116 24.77 15.57 -5.82
C ILE A 1116 24.16 16.96 -6.06
N THR A 1117 24.70 17.69 -7.03
CA THR A 1117 24.16 18.99 -7.40
C THR A 1117 22.81 18.83 -8.11
N GLY A 1118 21.77 19.48 -7.62
CA GLY A 1118 20.51 19.63 -8.36
C GLY A 1118 20.63 20.60 -9.54
N VAL A 1119 19.63 20.62 -10.43
CA VAL A 1119 19.60 21.58 -11.55
C VAL A 1119 19.53 23.00 -10.99
N VAL A 1120 20.50 23.86 -11.35
CA VAL A 1120 20.54 25.27 -10.93
C VAL A 1120 19.57 26.09 -11.78
N ARG A 1121 19.79 26.07 -13.10
CA ARG A 1121 18.93 26.63 -14.16
C ARG A 1121 19.20 25.88 -15.46
N ASP A 1122 18.41 26.17 -16.48
CA ASP A 1122 18.72 25.92 -17.89
C ASP A 1122 18.82 27.25 -18.65
N GLY A 1123 19.42 27.22 -19.84
CA GLY A 1123 19.47 28.35 -20.77
C GLY A 1123 19.38 27.90 -22.22
N THR A 1124 19.06 28.83 -23.12
CA THR A 1124 19.05 28.59 -24.57
C THR A 1124 20.21 29.30 -25.27
N PRO A 1125 20.62 28.87 -26.48
CA PRO A 1125 21.44 29.69 -27.37
C PRO A 1125 20.78 31.03 -27.69
N VAL A 1126 21.58 32.06 -27.96
CA VAL A 1126 21.05 33.40 -28.29
C VAL A 1126 20.13 33.33 -29.50
N PHE A 1127 18.96 33.97 -29.42
CA PHE A 1127 17.88 33.94 -30.41
C PHE A 1127 17.24 32.56 -30.66
N ARG A 1128 17.38 31.59 -29.73
CA ARG A 1128 16.66 30.31 -29.74
C ARG A 1128 15.78 30.11 -28.49
N SER A 1129 14.70 29.34 -28.66
CA SER A 1129 13.80 28.89 -27.59
C SER A 1129 14.08 27.43 -27.22
N PHE A 1130 13.59 26.99 -26.05
CA PHE A 1130 13.56 25.56 -25.72
C PHE A 1130 12.56 24.85 -26.65
N GLY A 1131 12.93 23.68 -27.16
CA GLY A 1131 12.15 22.92 -28.14
C GLY A 1131 12.44 23.28 -29.60
N ASP A 1132 13.21 24.34 -29.88
CA ASP A 1132 13.63 24.68 -31.24
C ASP A 1132 14.45 23.55 -31.88
N VAL A 1133 14.15 23.20 -33.12
CA VAL A 1133 14.96 22.28 -33.91
C VAL A 1133 16.33 22.93 -34.24
N LYS A 1134 17.41 22.22 -33.91
CA LYS A 1134 18.79 22.57 -34.27
C LYS A 1134 19.26 21.80 -35.51
N THR A 1135 18.95 20.51 -35.56
CA THR A 1135 19.21 19.61 -36.70
C THR A 1135 17.90 18.86 -36.96
N ASP A 1136 17.36 18.97 -38.17
CA ASP A 1136 16.08 18.35 -38.51
C ASP A 1136 16.27 16.98 -39.20
N VAL A 1137 15.16 16.28 -39.42
CA VAL A 1137 15.10 15.03 -40.22
C VAL A 1137 15.28 15.28 -41.72
N GLU A 1138 15.74 14.27 -42.44
CA GLU A 1138 15.67 14.23 -43.92
C GLU A 1138 14.25 13.88 -44.39
N ASP A 1139 13.89 14.27 -45.62
CA ASP A 1139 12.53 14.05 -46.17
C ASP A 1139 12.15 12.55 -46.32
N ASN A 1140 13.12 11.64 -46.50
CA ASN A 1140 12.88 10.23 -46.81
C ASN A 1140 13.94 9.30 -46.20
N TYR A 1141 13.48 8.15 -45.71
CA TYR A 1141 14.28 7.04 -45.17
C TYR A 1141 13.69 5.70 -45.63
N ALA A 1142 14.50 4.65 -45.67
CA ALA A 1142 14.08 3.26 -45.85
C ALA A 1142 13.85 2.57 -44.50
N ILE A 1143 12.98 1.56 -44.45
CA ILE A 1143 12.87 0.68 -43.27
C ILE A 1143 14.22 -0.02 -43.02
N GLY A 1144 14.79 0.20 -41.83
CA GLY A 1144 16.14 -0.21 -41.43
C GLY A 1144 17.10 0.96 -41.20
N ASP A 1145 16.78 2.16 -41.68
CA ASP A 1145 17.57 3.37 -41.42
C ASP A 1145 17.45 3.85 -39.97
N VAL A 1146 18.41 4.68 -39.55
CA VAL A 1146 18.41 5.38 -38.25
C VAL A 1146 18.02 6.85 -38.46
N VAL A 1147 16.82 7.21 -38.02
CA VAL A 1147 16.28 8.58 -38.15
C VAL A 1147 16.68 9.39 -36.91
N ARG A 1148 17.09 10.66 -37.08
CA ARG A 1148 17.56 11.52 -35.97
C ARG A 1148 17.07 12.96 -36.11
N ALA A 1149 16.83 13.62 -34.97
CA ALA A 1149 16.66 15.08 -34.89
C ALA A 1149 17.25 15.63 -33.58
N THR A 1150 17.85 16.82 -33.63
CA THR A 1150 18.44 17.50 -32.47
C THR A 1150 17.63 18.77 -32.13
N PHE A 1151 17.30 18.95 -30.86
CA PHE A 1151 16.52 20.06 -30.32
C PHE A 1151 17.32 20.86 -29.27
N VAL A 1152 17.00 22.13 -29.11
CA VAL A 1152 17.44 22.93 -27.95
C VAL A 1152 16.75 22.39 -26.69
N GLY A 1153 17.54 21.85 -25.76
CA GLY A 1153 17.05 21.05 -24.65
C GLY A 1153 17.27 21.68 -23.28
N ALA A 1154 16.49 21.22 -22.31
CA ALA A 1154 16.67 21.48 -20.88
C ALA A 1154 16.97 20.16 -20.14
N ASN A 1155 17.44 20.25 -18.90
CA ASN A 1155 17.83 19.08 -18.10
C ASN A 1155 16.61 18.20 -17.68
N PRO A 1156 16.57 16.90 -18.04
CA PRO A 1156 15.51 15.98 -17.65
C PRO A 1156 15.21 15.89 -16.15
N ARG A 1157 16.16 16.17 -15.26
CA ARG A 1157 15.96 16.16 -13.80
C ARG A 1157 14.98 17.23 -13.29
N ASN A 1158 14.58 18.19 -14.13
CA ASN A 1158 13.48 19.08 -13.82
C ASN A 1158 12.13 18.36 -13.70
N ASN A 1159 11.93 17.26 -14.46
CA ASN A 1159 10.71 16.47 -14.45
C ASN A 1159 11.02 15.07 -15.00
N LEU A 1160 10.88 14.02 -14.17
CA LEU A 1160 11.13 12.64 -14.59
C LEU A 1160 10.16 12.11 -15.66
N ARG A 1161 9.04 12.81 -15.86
CA ARG A 1161 7.94 12.44 -16.77
C ARG A 1161 7.46 11.00 -16.52
N LEU A 1162 7.39 10.60 -15.24
CA LEU A 1162 6.89 9.29 -14.82
C LEU A 1162 5.48 9.06 -15.36
N GLU A 1163 5.20 7.85 -15.85
CA GLU A 1163 3.95 7.48 -16.53
C GLU A 1163 3.63 8.35 -17.78
N GLN A 1164 4.63 9.07 -18.29
CA GLN A 1164 4.58 9.87 -19.51
C GLN A 1164 5.79 9.50 -20.41
N THR A 1165 6.30 10.45 -21.20
CA THR A 1165 7.46 10.21 -22.07
C THR A 1165 8.23 11.51 -22.34
N TYR A 1166 9.54 11.42 -22.60
CA TYR A 1166 10.37 12.52 -23.10
C TYR A 1166 10.33 12.64 -24.63
N ALA A 1167 10.15 11.52 -25.34
CA ALA A 1167 10.28 11.43 -26.79
C ALA A 1167 9.18 10.55 -27.40
N ALA A 1168 8.60 11.00 -28.51
CA ALA A 1168 7.59 10.25 -29.23
C ALA A 1168 7.84 10.27 -30.75
N VAL A 1169 7.54 9.15 -31.41
CA VAL A 1169 7.36 9.11 -32.87
C VAL A 1169 5.86 9.16 -33.15
N GLU A 1170 5.44 10.18 -33.90
CA GLU A 1170 4.06 10.31 -34.37
C GLU A 1170 3.97 9.90 -35.85
N ARG A 1171 2.93 9.16 -36.21
CA ARG A 1171 2.59 8.78 -37.59
C ARG A 1171 1.39 9.60 -38.07
N LEU A 1172 1.40 10.00 -39.33
CA LEU A 1172 0.28 10.68 -39.98
C LEU A 1172 -0.78 9.65 -40.41
N THR A 1173 -1.91 9.63 -39.70
CA THR A 1173 -3.11 8.88 -40.09
C THR A 1173 -4.04 9.78 -40.91
N ILE A 1174 -4.59 9.25 -42.00
CA ILE A 1174 -5.61 9.93 -42.82
C ILE A 1174 -6.92 9.15 -42.65
N ASP A 1175 -7.88 9.72 -41.92
CA ASP A 1175 -9.21 9.12 -41.78
C ASP A 1175 -10.21 9.71 -42.79
N LYS A 1176 -10.98 8.83 -43.43
CA LYS A 1176 -12.03 9.08 -44.43
C LYS A 1176 -11.71 10.19 -45.45
N GLY A 1177 -10.45 10.26 -45.88
CA GLY A 1177 -10.00 11.13 -46.97
C GLY A 1177 -9.87 12.63 -46.64
N ALA A 1178 -10.09 13.06 -45.39
CA ALA A 1178 -10.06 14.49 -45.03
C ALA A 1178 -9.31 14.80 -43.73
N ILE A 1179 -9.45 13.96 -42.69
CA ILE A 1179 -8.86 14.28 -41.37
C ILE A 1179 -7.44 13.72 -41.28
N LYS A 1180 -6.46 14.64 -41.29
CA LYS A 1180 -5.06 14.37 -40.97
C LYS A 1180 -4.87 14.41 -39.45
N ARG A 1181 -4.68 13.26 -38.83
CA ARG A 1181 -4.38 13.11 -37.40
C ARG A 1181 -2.96 12.58 -37.22
N TRP A 1182 -2.29 13.02 -36.16
CA TRP A 1182 -1.02 12.45 -35.72
C TRP A 1182 -1.28 11.47 -34.57
N ASP A 1183 -0.79 10.25 -34.71
CA ASP A 1183 -0.91 9.18 -33.71
C ASP A 1183 0.46 8.73 -33.24
N THR A 1184 0.68 8.72 -31.93
CA THR A 1184 1.91 8.19 -31.32
C THR A 1184 2.05 6.69 -31.59
N VAL A 1185 3.15 6.28 -32.23
CA VAL A 1185 3.43 4.87 -32.56
C VAL A 1185 4.65 4.29 -31.83
N ARG A 1186 5.49 5.16 -31.24
CA ARG A 1186 6.61 4.81 -30.35
C ARG A 1186 6.75 5.88 -29.27
N THR A 1187 7.25 5.48 -28.11
CA THR A 1187 7.62 6.35 -26.97
C THR A 1187 8.93 5.85 -26.36
N ASP A 1188 9.50 6.55 -25.37
CA ASP A 1188 10.67 6.09 -24.59
C ASP A 1188 10.45 4.79 -23.77
N TYR A 1189 9.27 4.15 -23.88
CA TYR A 1189 9.04 2.75 -23.52
C TYR A 1189 9.65 1.76 -24.54
N ASP A 1190 9.73 2.13 -25.82
CA ASP A 1190 10.14 1.26 -26.91
C ASP A 1190 11.65 1.33 -27.14
N TRP A 1191 12.34 0.18 -27.01
CA TRP A 1191 13.81 0.02 -27.07
C TRP A 1191 14.52 0.76 -28.23
N ASN A 1192 13.81 0.89 -29.35
CA ASN A 1192 14.29 1.47 -30.61
C ASN A 1192 14.15 3.00 -30.69
N LEU A 1193 13.51 3.66 -29.70
CA LEU A 1193 13.43 5.12 -29.62
C LEU A 1193 14.31 5.63 -28.47
N ILE A 1194 15.51 6.10 -28.82
CA ILE A 1194 16.52 6.55 -27.88
C ILE A 1194 16.41 8.06 -27.67
N PHE A 1195 16.47 8.48 -26.41
CA PHE A 1195 16.55 9.87 -26.00
C PHE A 1195 17.96 10.16 -25.46
N HIS A 1196 18.74 10.98 -26.16
CA HIS A 1196 20.02 11.49 -25.67
C HIS A 1196 19.89 12.93 -25.20
N TRP A 1197 20.63 13.30 -24.16
CA TRP A 1197 20.75 14.67 -23.65
C TRP A 1197 22.23 15.02 -23.44
N LYS A 1198 22.59 16.26 -23.75
CA LYS A 1198 23.97 16.74 -23.66
C LYS A 1198 24.03 18.18 -23.15
N ARG A 1199 24.78 18.41 -22.07
CA ARG A 1199 25.22 19.75 -21.65
C ARG A 1199 26.16 20.33 -22.72
N THR A 1200 25.89 21.56 -23.17
CA THR A 1200 26.72 22.26 -24.16
C THR A 1200 27.47 23.47 -23.61
N SER A 1201 27.03 24.01 -22.47
CA SER A 1201 27.81 24.96 -21.67
C SER A 1201 27.31 24.99 -20.23
N ASP A 1202 28.19 24.80 -19.26
CA ASP A 1202 27.85 24.93 -17.83
C ASP A 1202 27.60 26.39 -17.43
N ILE A 1203 28.42 27.32 -17.95
CA ILE A 1203 28.35 28.76 -17.65
C ILE A 1203 27.04 29.38 -18.18
N LEU A 1204 26.66 29.02 -19.41
CA LEU A 1204 25.39 29.45 -19.99
C LEU A 1204 24.20 28.58 -19.54
N ALA A 1205 24.47 27.40 -18.99
CA ALA A 1205 23.53 26.33 -18.66
C ALA A 1205 22.75 25.78 -19.88
N THR A 1206 23.33 25.86 -21.07
CA THR A 1206 22.71 25.36 -22.31
C THR A 1206 22.84 23.85 -22.43
N SER A 1207 21.82 23.22 -23.00
CA SER A 1207 21.84 21.79 -23.36
C SER A 1207 21.10 21.52 -24.66
N GLU A 1208 21.32 20.34 -25.22
CA GLU A 1208 20.69 19.84 -26.44
C GLU A 1208 20.16 18.43 -26.19
N VAL A 1209 19.10 18.06 -26.91
CA VAL A 1209 18.50 16.72 -26.90
C VAL A 1209 18.55 16.17 -28.31
N GLU A 1210 18.99 14.93 -28.47
CA GLU A 1210 18.89 14.20 -29.74
C GLU A 1210 17.92 13.02 -29.56
N ILE A 1211 16.91 12.95 -30.42
CA ILE A 1211 15.98 11.82 -30.50
C ILE A 1211 16.40 10.96 -31.69
N VAL A 1212 16.54 9.66 -31.45
CA VAL A 1212 17.01 8.68 -32.44
C VAL A 1212 16.01 7.53 -32.53
N TRP A 1213 15.55 7.20 -33.74
CA TRP A 1213 14.74 5.99 -33.99
C TRP A 1213 15.51 5.03 -34.90
N GLU A 1214 15.88 3.89 -34.33
CA GLU A 1214 16.42 2.73 -35.06
C GLU A 1214 15.25 1.97 -35.69
N THR A 1215 14.91 2.24 -36.95
CA THR A 1215 13.62 1.79 -37.50
C THR A 1215 13.51 0.26 -37.59
N GLU A 1216 12.50 -0.30 -36.92
CA GLU A 1216 12.32 -1.75 -36.85
C GLU A 1216 11.81 -2.34 -38.17
N SER A 1217 12.11 -3.61 -38.45
CA SER A 1217 11.56 -4.31 -39.62
C SER A 1217 10.04 -4.55 -39.59
N ASP A 1218 9.37 -4.25 -38.46
CA ASP A 1218 7.90 -4.19 -38.35
C ASP A 1218 7.32 -2.76 -38.43
N ALA A 1219 8.17 -1.75 -38.66
CA ALA A 1219 7.74 -0.40 -38.99
C ALA A 1219 6.94 -0.40 -40.30
N LYS A 1220 6.06 0.59 -40.47
CA LYS A 1220 5.13 0.65 -41.61
C LYS A 1220 5.50 1.83 -42.51
N PRO A 1221 5.42 1.70 -43.83
CA PRO A 1221 5.57 2.85 -44.72
C PRO A 1221 4.57 3.96 -44.38
N GLY A 1222 4.95 5.23 -44.54
CA GLY A 1222 4.10 6.38 -44.22
C GLY A 1222 4.88 7.64 -43.85
N THR A 1223 4.14 8.70 -43.48
CA THR A 1223 4.73 9.97 -43.01
C THR A 1223 4.78 10.02 -41.48
N TYR A 1224 5.89 10.50 -40.95
CA TYR A 1224 6.27 10.49 -39.55
C TYR A 1224 6.87 11.82 -39.11
N ARG A 1225 6.95 12.05 -37.80
CA ARG A 1225 7.76 13.12 -37.17
C ARG A 1225 8.13 12.74 -35.74
N PHE A 1226 9.16 13.38 -35.20
CA PHE A 1226 9.47 13.35 -33.77
C PHE A 1226 8.73 14.45 -33.01
N ARG A 1227 8.42 14.16 -31.74
CA ARG A 1227 8.07 15.14 -30.73
C ARG A 1227 8.96 14.96 -29.50
N TYR A 1228 9.55 16.06 -29.04
CA TYR A 1228 10.28 16.19 -27.78
C TYR A 1228 9.37 16.87 -26.75
N TYR A 1229 9.31 16.33 -25.54
CA TYR A 1229 8.70 16.96 -24.38
C TYR A 1229 9.77 17.27 -23.33
N GLY A 1230 9.86 18.53 -22.91
CA GLY A 1230 10.87 18.97 -21.96
C GLY A 1230 10.33 19.93 -20.89
N ASP A 1231 11.11 20.09 -19.83
CA ASP A 1231 10.79 20.94 -18.70
C ASP A 1231 12.05 21.76 -18.36
N SER A 1232 11.93 23.09 -18.37
CA SER A 1232 13.05 24.03 -18.24
C SER A 1232 13.01 24.78 -16.92
N LYS A 1233 14.16 24.95 -16.25
CA LYS A 1233 14.25 25.65 -14.97
C LYS A 1233 14.83 27.05 -15.12
N SER A 1234 14.03 28.06 -14.79
CA SER A 1234 14.48 29.45 -14.71
C SER A 1234 15.44 29.69 -13.54
N LEU A 1235 16.24 30.76 -13.60
CA LEU A 1235 17.14 31.15 -12.50
C LEU A 1235 16.41 31.40 -11.16
N GLY A 1236 15.13 31.80 -11.21
CA GLY A 1236 14.26 31.92 -10.03
C GLY A 1236 13.64 30.60 -9.55
N GLY A 1237 14.16 29.45 -10.00
CA GLY A 1237 13.73 28.12 -9.57
C GLY A 1237 12.43 27.59 -10.21
N LYS A 1238 11.57 28.46 -10.77
CA LYS A 1238 10.34 28.04 -11.47
C LYS A 1238 10.70 27.15 -12.66
N ILE A 1239 10.08 25.97 -12.71
CA ILE A 1239 10.11 25.04 -13.84
C ILE A 1239 8.94 25.36 -14.79
N THR A 1240 9.13 25.21 -16.09
CA THR A 1240 8.11 25.43 -17.14
C THR A 1240 8.29 24.43 -18.27
N SER A 1241 7.21 23.71 -18.59
CA SER A 1241 7.17 22.71 -19.67
C SER A 1241 7.13 23.37 -21.06
N PHE A 1242 7.66 22.65 -22.04
CA PHE A 1242 7.68 23.04 -23.45
C PHE A 1242 7.67 21.78 -24.34
N GLU A 1243 7.46 21.97 -25.64
CA GLU A 1243 7.55 20.91 -26.64
C GLU A 1243 8.37 21.35 -27.86
N GLY A 1244 9.04 20.38 -28.50
CA GLY A 1244 9.69 20.53 -29.78
C GLY A 1244 9.13 19.52 -30.78
N VAL A 1245 9.06 19.88 -32.06
CA VAL A 1245 8.50 19.01 -33.12
C VAL A 1245 9.39 19.12 -34.35
N SER A 1246 9.78 17.98 -34.93
CA SER A 1246 10.61 17.95 -36.15
C SER A 1246 9.81 18.28 -37.42
N GLY A 1247 10.52 18.44 -38.52
CA GLY A 1247 10.01 18.25 -39.87
C GLY A 1247 9.36 16.87 -40.07
N GLN A 1248 8.69 16.70 -41.21
CA GLN A 1248 7.97 15.48 -41.55
C GLN A 1248 8.80 14.63 -42.50
N PHE A 1249 9.13 13.41 -42.09
CA PHE A 1249 9.87 12.45 -42.93
C PHE A 1249 8.94 11.35 -43.44
N LYS A 1250 9.32 10.71 -44.55
CA LYS A 1250 8.67 9.49 -45.05
C LYS A 1250 9.54 8.28 -44.80
N LEU A 1251 8.93 7.22 -44.29
CA LEU A 1251 9.52 5.89 -44.25
C LEU A 1251 8.90 5.05 -45.38
N HIS A 1252 9.72 4.31 -46.12
CA HIS A 1252 9.33 3.49 -47.28
C HIS A 1252 9.76 2.03 -47.12
#